data_AF-A0A7L5Y800-F1
#
_entry.id   AF-A0A7L5Y800-F1
#
_cell.length_a   1.000
_cell.length_b   1.000
_cell.length_c   1.000
_cell.angle_alpha   90.00
_cell.angle_beta   90.00
_cell.angle_gamma   90.00
#
_symmetry.space_group_name_H-M   'P 1'
#
loop_
_entity.id
_entity.type
_entity.pdbx_description
1 polymer ?
#
loop_
_entity_poly.entity_id
_entity_poly.type
_entity_poly.pdbx_seq_one_letter_code
_entity_poly.pdbx_strand_id
1 'polypeptide(L)'
;MAELQSFWGEWIRPSAGFPAVQWALLLAAAALAGQLLQRLLAVPAILGYSVVGALAGLGGFAASAWPLTGLGRFLLELGLSVVLFEAGSRVSLRWFRHNPMVLVQSVLEAGLSFLAVRTLLTWLAVPDAVALPLALIGMAASPAVFSRVALDLRASGPVTERARTLTTLNTLYVLTIGGALAGLGASAGGDAAATPLRLATLQPVLVVLGLSFVAAALMALAMRLVLMLPAGLVEHTAIVLVALLAAFTTLGAHLGGSAPLAGLLGGLLLKQIDPRPWRWPATLQTLASPLVLLMFVLVAALAAQGDWSPALWASVAAVLAARLLAKALGLVLGSVGGALRPSQALWVAATMSPMSAVALVLTSQFASARPAQAADIAALALPAILVMELLGAMLAAHALRRAGECPPSAGLGGGTPAPTSTEKEAAMALEAFTTSSALSLGVELELQLVNTHDYDLAPYAEDMLRLMRAQKLPGSVVPEMTSAMIEISTGVCHSSAEVLSQLTQIRDALVRAADRLGIAVCGGGTHPFQLWHERRIYDKPRFRELSALYGYLSKQFTIFGQHVHVGCPDADTALRTLHRMSRYIPHFIALSASSPYVQGHDTAFDSARLNSVFAFPLSGRAPFVTRWSDFEAYFDKMTRTGVVKSMKDFYWDIRPKPEYGTIEIRVFDTPLTVERAAALAAYVQCLGAWFMRAEPFEPREDDYLVYTYNRFQACRFGLDAIYVDPGSGEHLPLREHLLQSFERLASYAQTLDATAGLALLRESVERSHNDARWLREQQQSAQWLGEVVRQAGRRFRAEAR
;
A
#
# COMPACT_ATOMS: atom_id res chain seq x y z
N MET A 1 45.76 41.64 7.67
CA MET A 1 45.00 40.37 7.73
C MET A 1 45.72 39.31 8.57
N ALA A 2 47.01 39.06 8.35
CA ALA A 2 47.79 38.06 9.09
C ALA A 2 47.93 38.34 10.61
N GLU A 3 48.16 39.60 11.02
CA GLU A 3 48.22 39.97 12.45
C GLU A 3 46.85 39.95 13.15
N LEU A 4 45.77 40.19 12.41
CA LEU A 4 44.40 40.04 12.91
C LEU A 4 44.08 38.56 13.14
N GLN A 5 44.50 37.68 12.22
CA GLN A 5 44.34 36.23 12.38
C GLN A 5 45.19 35.66 13.53
N SER A 6 46.38 36.21 13.82
CA SER A 6 47.20 35.77 14.95
C SER A 6 46.60 36.20 16.30
N PHE A 7 46.08 37.43 16.41
CA PHE A 7 45.43 37.92 17.63
C PHE A 7 44.16 37.13 17.98
N TRP A 8 43.30 36.85 17.00
CA TRP A 8 42.11 36.02 17.22
C TRP A 8 42.47 34.53 17.38
N GLY A 9 43.58 34.08 16.79
CA GLY A 9 44.06 32.69 16.89
C GLY A 9 44.39 32.26 18.32
N GLU A 10 44.80 33.18 19.20
CA GLU A 10 45.04 32.91 20.62
C GLU A 10 43.75 32.75 21.45
N TRP A 11 42.62 33.30 20.98
CA TRP A 11 41.31 33.24 21.66
C TRP A 11 40.35 32.22 21.04
N ILE A 12 40.57 31.81 19.79
CA ILE A 12 39.79 30.79 19.09
C ILE A 12 40.26 29.41 19.55
N ARG A 13 39.49 28.78 20.43
CA ARG A 13 39.71 27.37 20.81
C ARG A 13 39.45 26.46 19.61
N PRO A 14 40.24 25.38 19.42
CA PRO A 14 39.93 24.36 18.43
C PRO A 14 38.57 23.74 18.76
N SER A 15 37.58 24.07 17.92
CA SER A 15 36.22 23.51 17.93
C SER A 15 35.97 22.87 16.57
N ALA A 16 34.77 22.31 16.34
CA ALA A 16 34.36 21.80 15.02
C ALA A 16 34.55 22.84 13.88
N GLY A 17 34.74 24.11 14.22
CA GLY A 17 35.32 25.13 13.35
C GLY A 17 34.34 25.68 12.32
N PHE A 18 34.86 26.55 11.45
CA PHE A 18 34.13 27.16 10.34
C PHE A 18 33.49 26.13 9.37
N PRO A 19 34.12 24.97 9.06
CA PRO A 19 33.50 23.97 8.18
C PRO A 19 32.18 23.41 8.72
N ALA A 20 32.06 23.22 10.04
CA ALA A 20 30.82 22.73 10.64
C ALA A 20 29.68 23.76 10.50
N VAL A 21 29.98 25.05 10.63
CA VAL A 21 29.02 26.14 10.41
C VAL A 21 28.58 26.18 8.95
N GLN A 22 29.51 26.06 8.01
CA GLN A 22 29.18 26.03 6.58
C GLN A 22 28.26 24.86 6.25
N TRP A 23 28.54 23.65 6.76
CA TRP A 23 27.65 22.51 6.59
C TRP A 23 26.26 22.74 7.20
N ALA A 24 26.17 23.29 8.41
CA ALA A 24 24.89 23.57 9.04
C ALA A 24 24.04 24.56 8.24
N LEU A 25 24.65 25.66 7.76
CA LEU A 25 23.98 26.66 6.91
C LEU A 25 23.58 26.08 5.55
N LEU A 26 24.45 25.25 4.95
CA LEU A 26 24.18 24.63 3.66
C LEU A 26 23.00 23.65 3.75
N LEU A 27 22.93 22.82 4.81
CA LEU A 27 21.81 21.92 5.05
C LEU A 27 20.50 22.68 5.32
N ALA A 28 20.56 23.77 6.08
CA ALA A 28 19.40 24.63 6.31
C ALA A 28 18.89 25.25 5.00
N ALA A 29 19.80 25.79 4.18
CA ALA A 29 19.46 26.34 2.86
C ALA A 29 18.87 25.28 1.92
N ALA A 30 19.46 24.07 1.89
CA ALA A 30 18.96 22.94 1.12
C ALA A 30 17.53 22.56 1.55
N ALA A 31 17.29 22.41 2.85
CA ALA A 31 15.98 22.07 3.39
C ALA A 31 14.91 23.11 3.00
N LEU A 32 15.23 24.40 3.13
CA LEU A 32 14.33 25.50 2.74
C LEU A 32 14.08 25.53 1.23
N ALA A 33 15.12 25.40 0.42
CA ALA A 33 15.01 25.36 -1.04
C ALA A 33 14.12 24.20 -1.51
N GLY A 34 14.29 23.01 -0.92
CA GLY A 34 13.46 21.84 -1.25
C GLY A 34 11.98 22.07 -0.94
N GLN A 35 11.66 22.64 0.23
CA GLN A 35 10.27 22.99 0.57
C GLN A 35 9.69 24.07 -0.33
N LEU A 36 10.48 25.10 -0.65
CA LEU A 36 10.05 26.21 -1.50
C LEU A 36 9.74 25.73 -2.92
N LEU A 37 10.64 24.94 -3.53
CA LEU A 37 10.43 24.37 -4.86
C LEU A 37 9.22 23.43 -4.91
N GLN A 38 9.05 22.61 -3.87
CA GLN A 38 7.89 21.71 -3.79
C GLN A 38 6.57 22.49 -3.72
N ARG A 39 6.54 23.60 -2.97
CA ARG A 39 5.34 24.45 -2.85
C ARG A 39 5.06 25.26 -4.12
N LEU A 40 6.08 25.86 -4.72
CA LEU A 40 5.90 26.78 -5.85
C LEU A 40 5.77 26.09 -7.20
N LEU A 41 6.54 25.02 -7.44
CA LEU A 41 6.65 24.37 -8.75
C LEU A 41 6.06 22.95 -8.76
N ALA A 42 5.53 22.46 -7.63
CA ALA A 42 5.03 21.10 -7.46
C ALA A 42 6.05 20.02 -7.89
N VAL A 43 7.35 20.28 -7.73
CA VAL A 43 8.44 19.34 -8.01
C VAL A 43 8.92 18.63 -6.74
N PRO A 44 9.63 17.48 -6.84
CA PRO A 44 10.18 16.81 -5.67
C PRO A 44 11.15 17.68 -4.87
N ALA A 45 11.11 17.59 -3.53
CA ALA A 45 11.92 18.42 -2.64
C ALA A 45 13.42 18.14 -2.79
N ILE A 46 13.78 16.92 -3.21
CA ILE A 46 15.16 16.52 -3.49
C ILE A 46 15.86 17.43 -4.49
N LEU A 47 15.13 18.01 -5.46
CA LEU A 47 15.73 18.94 -6.42
C LEU A 47 16.32 20.17 -5.73
N GLY A 48 15.70 20.65 -4.65
CA GLY A 48 16.27 21.75 -3.88
C GLY A 48 17.56 21.37 -3.16
N TYR A 49 17.64 20.13 -2.66
CA TYR A 49 18.83 19.63 -1.97
C TYR A 49 20.00 19.54 -2.95
N SER A 50 19.76 18.95 -4.11
CA SER A 50 20.76 18.75 -5.16
C SER A 50 21.16 20.07 -5.83
N VAL A 51 20.25 21.02 -6.04
CA VAL A 51 20.60 22.35 -6.58
C VAL A 51 21.48 23.13 -5.62
N VAL A 52 21.15 23.15 -4.33
CA VAL A 52 21.97 23.84 -3.32
C VAL A 52 23.35 23.19 -3.21
N GLY A 53 23.41 21.85 -3.19
CA GLY A 53 24.69 21.13 -3.22
C GLY A 53 25.51 21.45 -4.46
N ALA A 54 24.91 21.42 -5.65
CA ALA A 54 25.60 21.73 -6.91
C ALA A 54 26.15 23.16 -6.96
N LEU A 55 25.36 24.15 -6.54
CA LEU A 55 25.80 25.55 -6.46
C LEU A 55 26.96 25.72 -5.47
N ALA A 56 26.91 25.03 -4.33
CA ALA A 56 28.02 25.05 -3.38
C ALA A 56 29.28 24.41 -3.98
N GLY A 57 29.14 23.27 -4.67
CA GLY A 57 30.23 22.61 -5.37
C GLY A 57 30.90 23.51 -6.42
N LEU A 58 30.09 24.14 -7.29
CA LEU A 58 30.57 25.11 -8.30
C LEU A 58 31.21 26.34 -7.64
N GLY A 59 30.72 26.76 -6.48
CA GLY A 59 31.28 27.85 -5.67
C GLY A 59 32.57 27.50 -4.93
N GLY A 60 33.16 26.31 -5.15
CA GLY A 60 34.41 25.89 -4.54
C GLY A 60 34.26 25.37 -3.10
N PHE A 61 33.06 24.97 -2.68
CA PHE A 61 32.86 24.36 -1.35
C PHE A 61 33.58 23.02 -1.27
N ALA A 62 34.68 22.97 -0.50
CA ALA A 62 35.45 21.76 -0.24
C ALA A 62 34.71 20.86 0.76
N ALA A 63 33.65 20.20 0.29
CA ALA A 63 32.81 19.30 1.09
C ALA A 63 33.62 18.15 1.72
N SER A 64 34.59 17.61 0.97
CA SER A 64 35.52 16.54 1.39
C SER A 64 36.63 16.39 0.35
N ALA A 65 37.77 15.79 0.73
CA ALA A 65 38.78 15.39 -0.24
C ALA A 65 38.22 14.36 -1.24
N TRP A 66 38.65 14.45 -2.51
CA TRP A 66 38.36 13.47 -3.56
C TRP A 66 39.62 12.64 -3.85
N PRO A 67 39.54 11.30 -3.92
CA PRO A 67 38.39 10.43 -3.63
C PRO A 67 37.94 10.48 -2.16
N LEU A 68 36.69 10.11 -1.89
CA LEU A 68 36.08 10.17 -0.56
C LEU A 68 36.81 9.27 0.45
N THR A 69 37.25 9.85 1.56
CA THR A 69 37.90 9.16 2.69
C THR A 69 37.40 9.69 4.03
N GLY A 70 37.74 8.98 5.12
CA GLY A 70 37.43 9.39 6.49
C GLY A 70 35.93 9.63 6.76
N LEU A 71 35.63 10.73 7.46
CA LEU A 71 34.27 11.04 7.92
C LEU A 71 33.27 11.27 6.79
N GLY A 72 33.68 11.92 5.69
CA GLY A 72 32.79 12.18 4.55
C GLY A 72 32.30 10.90 3.88
N ARG A 73 33.20 9.92 3.72
CA ARG A 73 32.84 8.58 3.23
C ARG A 73 31.92 7.85 4.21
N PHE A 74 32.23 7.89 5.51
CA PHE A 74 31.40 7.26 6.53
C PHE A 74 29.97 7.81 6.54
N LEU A 75 29.79 9.15 6.50
CA LEU A 75 28.47 9.77 6.51
C LEU A 75 27.65 9.42 5.26
N LEU A 76 28.30 9.37 4.09
CA LEU A 76 27.69 8.91 2.84
C LEU A 76 27.26 7.44 2.93
N GLU A 77 28.16 6.56 3.36
CA GLU A 77 27.88 5.13 3.49
C GLU A 77 26.80 4.87 4.55
N LEU A 78 26.77 5.61 5.66
CA LEU A 78 25.74 5.50 6.68
C LEU A 78 24.37 5.94 6.15
N GLY A 79 24.29 7.11 5.52
CA GLY A 79 23.05 7.60 4.90
C GLY A 79 22.51 6.61 3.87
N LEU A 80 23.39 6.04 3.04
CA LEU A 80 23.04 5.03 2.07
C LEU A 80 22.64 3.70 2.73
N SER A 81 23.35 3.22 3.74
CA SER A 81 23.03 2.01 4.51
C SER A 81 21.63 2.08 5.12
N VAL A 82 21.24 3.23 5.69
CA VAL A 82 19.89 3.41 6.24
C VAL A 82 18.82 3.29 5.15
N VAL A 83 19.00 4.00 4.03
CA VAL A 83 18.07 3.94 2.90
C VAL A 83 17.97 2.54 2.32
N LEU A 84 19.11 1.87 2.12
CA LEU A 84 19.14 0.54 1.53
C LEU A 84 18.62 -0.53 2.48
N PHE A 85 18.85 -0.38 3.79
CA PHE A 85 18.25 -1.24 4.80
C PHE A 85 16.72 -1.15 4.75
N GLU A 86 16.17 0.06 4.68
CA GLU A 86 14.74 0.26 4.50
C GLU A 86 14.24 -0.34 3.17
N ALA A 87 14.94 -0.08 2.06
CA ALA A 87 14.58 -0.60 0.75
C ALA A 87 14.62 -2.14 0.70
N GLY A 88 15.64 -2.76 1.30
CA GLY A 88 15.77 -4.21 1.43
C GLY A 88 14.66 -4.82 2.27
N SER A 89 14.25 -4.13 3.34
CA SER A 89 13.16 -4.59 4.20
C SER A 89 11.76 -4.59 3.59
N ARG A 90 11.60 -3.86 2.49
CA ARG A 90 10.35 -3.82 1.72
C ARG A 90 10.25 -4.97 0.71
N VAL A 91 11.35 -5.68 0.42
CA VAL A 91 11.37 -6.79 -0.53
C VAL A 91 11.02 -8.11 0.15
N SER A 92 9.97 -8.78 -0.32
CA SER A 92 9.61 -10.12 0.16
C SER A 92 10.06 -11.20 -0.84
N LEU A 93 10.97 -12.08 -0.42
CA LEU A 93 11.46 -13.17 -1.29
C LEU A 93 10.36 -14.14 -1.70
N ARG A 94 9.34 -14.32 -0.85
CA ARG A 94 8.19 -15.19 -1.12
C ARG A 94 7.36 -14.72 -2.32
N TRP A 95 7.34 -13.40 -2.58
CA TRP A 95 6.58 -12.85 -3.69
C TRP A 95 7.14 -13.23 -5.06
N PHE A 96 8.46 -13.46 -5.16
CA PHE A 96 9.08 -13.93 -6.40
C PHE A 96 8.60 -15.32 -6.83
N ARG A 97 8.06 -16.14 -5.92
CA ARG A 97 7.42 -17.42 -6.30
C ARG A 97 6.20 -17.22 -7.19
N HIS A 98 5.44 -16.15 -6.96
CA HIS A 98 4.26 -15.81 -7.76
C HIS A 98 4.58 -14.88 -8.93
N ASN A 99 5.77 -14.26 -8.91
CA ASN A 99 6.22 -13.30 -9.92
C ASN A 99 7.70 -13.51 -10.30
N PRO A 100 8.07 -14.65 -10.92
CA PRO A 100 9.46 -14.91 -11.30
C PRO A 100 9.98 -13.94 -12.36
N MET A 101 9.09 -13.41 -13.22
CA MET A 101 9.44 -12.45 -14.27
C MET A 101 10.08 -11.16 -13.75
N VAL A 102 9.94 -10.86 -12.46
CA VAL A 102 10.52 -9.68 -11.82
C VAL A 102 12.03 -9.83 -11.69
N LEU A 103 12.49 -11.04 -11.38
CA LEU A 103 13.92 -11.35 -11.35
C LEU A 103 14.49 -11.30 -12.77
N VAL A 104 13.73 -11.80 -13.76
CA VAL A 104 14.10 -11.71 -15.18
C VAL A 104 14.20 -10.25 -15.62
N GLN A 105 13.21 -9.41 -15.30
CA GLN A 105 13.24 -7.95 -15.56
C GLN A 105 14.48 -7.31 -14.94
N SER A 106 14.76 -7.63 -13.68
CA SER A 106 15.90 -7.10 -12.92
C SER A 106 17.25 -7.45 -13.57
N VAL A 107 17.41 -8.70 -14.02
CA VAL A 107 18.66 -9.13 -14.69
C VAL A 107 18.75 -8.55 -16.10
N LEU A 108 17.65 -8.56 -16.86
CA LEU A 108 17.63 -8.04 -18.23
C LEU A 108 17.92 -6.54 -18.28
N GLU A 109 17.26 -5.75 -17.43
CA GLU A 109 17.47 -4.30 -17.40
C GLU A 109 18.91 -3.95 -17.01
N ALA A 110 19.47 -4.65 -16.01
CA ALA A 110 20.82 -4.41 -15.53
C ALA A 110 21.86 -4.81 -16.59
N GLY A 111 21.69 -6.01 -17.18
CA GLY A 111 22.56 -6.54 -18.22
C GLY A 111 22.54 -5.70 -19.50
N LEU A 112 21.35 -5.32 -19.98
CA LEU A 112 21.23 -4.47 -21.17
C LEU A 112 21.79 -3.07 -20.92
N SER A 113 21.57 -2.48 -19.74
CA SER A 113 22.16 -1.18 -19.39
C SER A 113 23.69 -1.23 -19.38
N PHE A 114 24.27 -2.27 -18.76
CA PHE A 114 25.72 -2.47 -18.76
C PHE A 114 26.28 -2.65 -20.18
N LEU A 115 25.67 -3.54 -20.98
CA LEU A 115 26.13 -3.80 -22.36
C LEU A 115 26.00 -2.56 -23.24
N ALA A 116 24.87 -1.85 -23.19
CA ALA A 116 24.65 -0.66 -24.01
C ALA A 116 25.67 0.44 -23.70
N VAL A 117 25.92 0.72 -22.42
CA VAL A 117 26.91 1.73 -22.02
C VAL A 117 28.32 1.28 -22.40
N ARG A 118 28.67 0.00 -22.18
CA ARG A 118 30.00 -0.52 -22.55
C ARG A 118 30.24 -0.47 -24.06
N THR A 119 29.28 -0.88 -24.87
CA THR A 119 29.37 -0.83 -26.34
C THR A 119 29.47 0.61 -26.82
N LEU A 120 28.74 1.54 -26.21
CA LEU A 120 28.86 2.96 -26.55
C LEU A 120 30.25 3.52 -26.19
N LEU A 121 30.78 3.23 -25.00
CA LEU A 121 32.09 3.74 -24.57
C LEU A 121 33.23 3.18 -25.42
N THR A 122 33.14 1.90 -25.81
CA THR A 122 34.10 1.30 -26.74
C THR A 122 34.00 1.90 -28.14
N TRP A 123 32.78 2.22 -28.60
CA TRP A 123 32.57 2.97 -29.85
C TRP A 123 33.15 4.39 -29.81
N LEU A 124 33.10 5.04 -28.63
CA LEU A 124 33.75 6.32 -28.36
C LEU A 124 35.27 6.20 -28.09
N ALA A 125 35.87 5.02 -28.33
CA ALA A 125 37.28 4.73 -28.12
C ALA A 125 37.80 4.97 -26.69
N VAL A 126 36.93 4.86 -25.68
CA VAL A 126 37.32 4.94 -24.27
C VAL A 126 38.08 3.65 -23.88
N PRO A 127 39.25 3.73 -23.24
CA PRO A 127 40.02 2.55 -22.82
C PRO A 127 39.19 1.61 -21.93
N ASP A 128 39.34 0.29 -22.11
CA ASP A 128 38.53 -0.71 -21.37
C ASP A 128 38.69 -0.59 -19.84
N ALA A 129 39.87 -0.15 -19.37
CA ALA A 129 40.15 0.13 -17.96
C ALA A 129 39.27 1.23 -17.35
N VAL A 130 38.76 2.15 -18.18
CA VAL A 130 37.85 3.24 -17.81
C VAL A 130 36.40 2.88 -18.20
N ALA A 131 36.21 2.24 -19.36
CA ALA A 131 34.89 1.88 -19.87
C ALA A 131 34.16 0.86 -18.98
N LEU A 132 34.87 -0.13 -18.41
CA LEU A 132 34.27 -1.14 -17.54
C LEU A 132 33.72 -0.54 -16.23
N PRO A 133 34.47 0.26 -15.45
CA PRO A 133 33.93 1.00 -14.31
C PRO A 133 32.73 1.88 -14.67
N LEU A 134 32.82 2.65 -15.76
CA LEU A 134 31.74 3.55 -16.18
C LEU A 134 30.47 2.81 -16.60
N ALA A 135 30.58 1.65 -17.24
CA ALA A 135 29.43 0.81 -17.57
C ALA A 135 28.73 0.27 -16.32
N LEU A 136 29.49 -0.12 -15.29
CA LEU A 136 28.92 -0.55 -14.00
C LEU A 136 28.28 0.59 -13.22
N ILE A 137 28.92 1.76 -13.20
CA ILE A 137 28.35 2.97 -12.59
C ILE A 137 27.07 3.36 -13.33
N GLY A 138 27.07 3.32 -14.66
CA GLY A 138 25.89 3.61 -15.49
C GLY A 138 24.72 2.65 -15.28
N MET A 139 24.97 1.42 -14.82
CA MET A 139 23.90 0.48 -14.46
C MET A 139 23.11 0.92 -13.23
N ALA A 140 23.70 1.75 -12.36
CA ALA A 140 23.14 2.11 -11.06
C ALA A 140 21.81 2.86 -11.17
N ALA A 141 20.78 2.33 -10.52
CA ALA A 141 19.57 3.06 -10.16
C ALA A 141 19.64 3.51 -8.69
N SER A 142 18.94 4.58 -8.32
CA SER A 142 18.96 5.11 -6.95
C SER A 142 17.64 4.86 -6.21
N PRO A 143 17.58 3.86 -5.29
CA PRO A 143 16.46 3.69 -4.36
C PRO A 143 16.24 4.91 -3.48
N ALA A 144 17.28 5.69 -3.18
CA ALA A 144 17.21 6.87 -2.33
C ALA A 144 16.40 8.00 -2.98
N VAL A 145 16.78 8.37 -4.21
CA VAL A 145 16.07 9.41 -4.97
C VAL A 145 14.64 8.96 -5.24
N PHE A 146 14.46 7.72 -5.69
CA PHE A 146 13.14 7.16 -5.94
C PHE A 146 12.25 7.20 -4.68
N SER A 147 12.75 6.71 -3.54
CA SER A 147 11.95 6.65 -2.31
C SER A 147 11.57 8.04 -1.82
N ARG A 148 12.47 9.02 -1.97
CA ARG A 148 12.17 10.41 -1.64
C ARG A 148 11.12 11.00 -2.57
N VAL A 149 11.23 10.80 -3.88
CA VAL A 149 10.24 11.27 -4.87
C VAL A 149 8.87 10.62 -4.61
N ALA A 150 8.83 9.31 -4.37
CA ALA A 150 7.60 8.60 -4.07
C ALA A 150 6.95 9.10 -2.77
N LEU A 151 7.75 9.40 -1.74
CA LEU A 151 7.27 9.97 -0.48
C LEU A 151 6.70 11.39 -0.69
N ASP A 152 7.43 12.26 -1.39
CA ASP A 152 7.01 13.65 -1.67
C ASP A 152 5.69 13.70 -2.47
N LEU A 153 5.48 12.71 -3.35
CA LEU A 153 4.26 12.60 -4.16
C LEU A 153 3.17 11.73 -3.52
N ARG A 154 3.43 11.13 -2.35
CA ARG A 154 2.58 10.10 -1.73
C ARG A 154 2.16 9.02 -2.72
N ALA A 155 3.11 8.59 -3.55
CA ALA A 155 2.88 7.67 -4.63
C ALA A 155 2.66 6.25 -4.10
N SER A 156 1.62 5.58 -4.59
CA SER A 156 1.31 4.19 -4.24
C SER A 156 0.55 3.52 -5.39
N GLY A 157 0.98 2.29 -5.71
CA GLY A 157 0.44 1.48 -6.79
C GLY A 157 1.48 0.51 -7.39
N PRO A 158 1.10 -0.27 -8.40
CA PRO A 158 1.95 -1.30 -9.00
C PRO A 158 3.27 -0.82 -9.59
N VAL A 159 3.31 0.36 -10.24
CA VAL A 159 4.52 0.97 -10.80
C VAL A 159 5.48 1.36 -9.67
N THR A 160 4.97 1.99 -8.62
CA THR A 160 5.75 2.37 -7.43
C THR A 160 6.38 1.15 -6.77
N GLU A 161 5.61 0.10 -6.50
CA GLU A 161 6.12 -1.11 -5.84
C GLU A 161 7.09 -1.91 -6.73
N ARG A 162 6.83 -1.96 -8.04
CA ARG A 162 7.75 -2.58 -9.00
C ARG A 162 9.07 -1.82 -9.07
N ALA A 163 9.03 -0.50 -9.23
CA ALA A 163 10.22 0.34 -9.29
C ALA A 163 11.05 0.23 -8.01
N ARG A 164 10.40 0.20 -6.84
CA ARG A 164 11.07 -0.04 -5.55
C ARG A 164 11.84 -1.35 -5.55
N THR A 165 11.17 -2.46 -5.90
CA THR A 165 11.81 -3.78 -5.89
C THR A 165 12.99 -3.84 -6.86
N LEU A 166 12.79 -3.37 -8.09
CA LEU A 166 13.82 -3.42 -9.12
C LEU A 166 14.99 -2.50 -8.81
N THR A 167 14.78 -1.31 -8.22
CA THR A 167 15.88 -0.42 -7.85
C THR A 167 16.71 -1.02 -6.72
N THR A 168 16.08 -1.70 -5.76
CA THR A 168 16.76 -2.47 -4.71
C THR A 168 17.58 -3.63 -5.29
N LEU A 169 17.01 -4.44 -6.20
CA LEU A 169 17.73 -5.54 -6.83
C LEU A 169 18.88 -5.06 -7.74
N ASN A 170 18.67 -3.98 -8.50
CA ASN A 170 19.72 -3.35 -9.29
C ASN A 170 20.88 -2.91 -8.38
N THR A 171 20.57 -2.24 -7.26
CA THR A 171 21.58 -1.81 -6.28
C THR A 171 22.35 -2.99 -5.68
N LEU A 172 21.66 -4.12 -5.41
CA LEU A 172 22.31 -5.37 -4.98
C LEU A 172 23.37 -5.81 -5.99
N TYR A 173 23.04 -5.86 -7.29
CA TYR A 173 24.01 -6.26 -8.33
C TYR A 173 25.16 -5.27 -8.47
N VAL A 174 24.84 -3.97 -8.52
CA VAL A 174 25.79 -2.87 -8.70
C VAL A 174 26.82 -2.85 -7.56
N LEU A 175 26.38 -2.94 -6.31
CA LEU A 175 27.30 -2.95 -5.17
C LEU A 175 28.11 -4.25 -5.07
N THR A 176 27.50 -5.40 -5.38
CA THR A 176 28.17 -6.70 -5.30
C THR A 176 29.26 -6.83 -6.37
N ILE A 177 28.92 -6.54 -7.64
CA ILE A 177 29.85 -6.65 -8.76
C ILE A 177 30.84 -5.48 -8.75
N GLY A 178 30.37 -4.25 -8.55
CA GLY A 178 31.19 -3.05 -8.53
C GLY A 178 32.24 -3.07 -7.42
N GLY A 179 31.83 -3.41 -6.19
CA GLY A 179 32.76 -3.51 -5.05
C GLY A 179 33.83 -4.60 -5.27
N ALA A 180 33.45 -5.74 -5.85
CA ALA A 180 34.37 -6.81 -6.15
C ALA A 180 35.42 -6.44 -7.22
N LEU A 181 35.00 -5.79 -8.31
CA LEU A 181 35.91 -5.36 -9.37
C LEU A 181 36.79 -4.16 -8.98
N ALA A 182 36.30 -3.31 -8.07
CA ALA A 182 37.12 -2.28 -7.45
C ALA A 182 38.21 -2.91 -6.56
N GLY A 183 37.84 -3.89 -5.72
CA GLY A 183 38.78 -4.63 -4.88
C GLY A 183 39.88 -5.36 -5.66
N LEU A 184 39.54 -6.00 -6.78
CA LEU A 184 40.53 -6.62 -7.68
C LEU A 184 41.58 -5.64 -8.22
N GLY A 185 41.16 -4.42 -8.56
CA GLY A 185 42.06 -3.39 -9.06
C GLY A 185 43.13 -2.97 -8.04
N ALA A 186 42.80 -3.04 -6.75
CA ALA A 186 43.74 -2.74 -5.67
C ALA A 186 44.75 -3.88 -5.41
N SER A 187 44.42 -5.12 -5.80
CA SER A 187 45.29 -6.29 -5.59
C SER A 187 46.16 -6.64 -6.81
N ALA A 188 45.83 -6.16 -8.00
CA ALA A 188 46.52 -6.48 -9.25
C ALA A 188 47.53 -5.39 -9.64
N GLY A 189 48.73 -5.45 -9.06
CA GLY A 189 49.92 -4.85 -9.66
C GLY A 189 50.43 -5.73 -10.81
N GLY A 190 49.92 -5.52 -12.03
CA GLY A 190 50.48 -6.12 -13.26
C GLY A 190 49.51 -7.00 -14.07
N ASP A 191 49.40 -6.67 -15.36
CA ASP A 191 48.92 -7.47 -16.51
C ASP A 191 47.94 -8.62 -16.22
N ALA A 192 46.67 -8.27 -15.98
CA ALA A 192 45.54 -9.21 -16.09
C ALA A 192 44.76 -9.00 -17.40
N ALA A 193 45.45 -8.66 -18.49
CA ALA A 193 44.84 -8.66 -19.82
C ALA A 193 44.68 -10.12 -20.29
N ALA A 194 43.43 -10.52 -20.56
CA ALA A 194 43.04 -11.77 -21.22
C ALA A 194 43.16 -13.09 -20.42
N THR A 195 42.45 -13.21 -19.27
CA THR A 195 42.04 -14.53 -18.76
C THR A 195 40.51 -14.71 -18.85
N PRO A 196 40.00 -15.84 -19.38
CA PRO A 196 38.57 -16.09 -19.46
C PRO A 196 37.96 -16.24 -18.06
N LEU A 197 36.63 -16.16 -17.95
CA LEU A 197 35.79 -16.43 -16.76
C LEU A 197 36.25 -17.69 -16.00
N ARG A 198 37.31 -17.59 -15.20
CA ARG A 198 37.82 -18.62 -14.29
C ARG A 198 37.42 -18.25 -12.88
N LEU A 199 37.45 -19.24 -11.98
CA LEU A 199 37.21 -19.12 -10.53
C LEU A 199 37.81 -17.84 -9.89
N ALA A 200 38.94 -17.34 -10.41
CA ALA A 200 39.61 -16.11 -9.99
C ALA A 200 38.78 -14.82 -10.13
N THR A 201 37.84 -14.75 -11.09
CA THR A 201 36.91 -13.61 -11.25
C THR A 201 35.71 -13.69 -10.30
N LEU A 202 35.36 -14.88 -9.80
CA LEU A 202 34.24 -15.10 -8.88
C LEU A 202 34.65 -14.94 -7.42
N GLN A 203 35.90 -15.28 -7.06
CA GLN A 203 36.38 -15.21 -5.69
C GLN A 203 36.18 -13.84 -5.01
N PRO A 204 36.53 -12.69 -5.62
CA PRO A 204 36.32 -11.36 -5.02
C PRO A 204 34.84 -11.02 -4.84
N VAL A 205 34.01 -11.44 -5.80
CA VAL A 205 32.54 -11.29 -5.72
C VAL A 205 32.00 -12.07 -4.53
N LEU A 206 32.44 -13.32 -4.37
CA LEU A 206 32.07 -14.17 -3.24
C LEU A 206 32.58 -13.63 -1.89
N VAL A 207 33.77 -13.01 -1.86
CA VAL A 207 34.31 -12.39 -0.64
C VAL A 207 33.51 -11.16 -0.24
N VAL A 208 33.29 -10.20 -1.16
CA VAL A 208 32.51 -8.99 -0.87
C VAL A 208 31.08 -9.36 -0.47
N LEU A 209 30.44 -10.26 -1.22
CA LEU A 209 29.09 -10.73 -0.90
C LEU A 209 29.05 -11.48 0.43
N GLY A 210 30.00 -12.39 0.67
CA GLY A 210 30.08 -13.20 1.88
C GLY A 210 30.29 -12.37 3.15
N LEU A 211 31.26 -11.45 3.12
CA LEU A 211 31.52 -10.54 4.24
C LEU A 211 30.34 -9.61 4.51
N SER A 212 29.74 -9.06 3.45
CA SER A 212 28.55 -8.21 3.58
C SER A 212 27.34 -9.00 4.09
N PHE A 213 27.19 -10.27 3.71
CA PHE A 213 26.15 -11.16 4.21
C PHE A 213 26.34 -11.50 5.68
N VAL A 214 27.56 -11.78 6.14
CA VAL A 214 27.86 -12.03 7.56
C VAL A 214 27.52 -10.78 8.39
N ALA A 215 27.97 -9.60 7.96
CA ALA A 215 27.63 -8.34 8.62
C ALA A 215 26.10 -8.12 8.65
N ALA A 216 25.42 -8.38 7.53
CA ALA A 216 23.96 -8.30 7.42
C ALA A 216 23.23 -9.27 8.36
N ALA A 217 23.70 -10.51 8.48
CA ALA A 217 23.10 -11.53 9.35
C ALA A 217 23.24 -11.15 10.82
N LEU A 218 24.41 -10.67 11.23
CA LEU A 218 24.64 -10.16 12.59
C LEU A 218 23.76 -8.94 12.88
N MET A 219 23.65 -8.02 11.93
CA MET A 219 22.78 -6.85 12.04
C MET A 219 21.30 -7.24 12.15
N ALA A 220 20.81 -8.13 11.27
CA ALA A 220 19.44 -8.61 11.31
C ALA A 220 19.12 -9.35 12.62
N LEU A 221 20.07 -10.12 13.15
CA LEU A 221 19.93 -10.77 14.45
C LEU A 221 19.85 -9.75 15.59
N ALA A 222 20.75 -8.77 15.64
CA ALA A 222 20.74 -7.72 16.64
C ALA A 222 19.42 -6.93 16.60
N MET A 223 18.95 -6.58 15.40
CA MET A 223 17.67 -5.89 15.23
C MET A 223 16.48 -6.75 15.63
N ARG A 224 16.48 -8.05 15.32
CA ARG A 224 15.43 -8.97 15.78
C ARG A 224 15.36 -9.03 17.31
N LEU A 225 16.50 -9.09 17.99
CA LEU A 225 16.54 -9.09 19.47
C LEU A 225 15.92 -7.82 20.04
N VAL A 226 16.18 -6.66 19.42
CA VAL A 226 15.53 -5.39 19.80
C VAL A 226 14.02 -5.44 19.57
N LEU A 227 13.56 -6.01 18.46
CA LEU A 227 12.12 -6.13 18.15
C LEU A 227 11.38 -7.14 19.03
N MET A 228 12.10 -8.03 19.72
CA MET A 228 11.53 -8.94 20.71
C MET A 228 11.32 -8.27 22.08
N LEU A 229 11.80 -7.04 22.28
CA LEU A 229 11.57 -6.31 23.52
C LEU A 229 10.11 -5.87 23.65
N PRO A 230 9.58 -5.77 24.89
CA PRO A 230 8.21 -5.30 25.14
C PRO A 230 7.93 -3.93 24.52
N ALA A 231 6.69 -3.71 24.07
CA ALA A 231 6.31 -2.49 23.34
C ALA A 231 6.48 -1.17 24.13
N GLY A 232 6.60 -1.22 25.46
CA GLY A 232 6.87 -0.05 26.30
C GLY A 232 8.27 0.57 26.12
N LEU A 233 9.21 -0.15 25.48
CA LEU A 233 10.56 0.34 25.17
C LEU A 233 10.68 0.88 23.71
N VAL A 234 9.55 1.01 23.01
CA VAL A 234 9.50 1.26 21.55
C VAL A 234 9.93 2.68 21.16
N GLU A 235 9.77 3.67 22.05
CA GLU A 235 10.12 5.07 21.74
C GLU A 235 11.58 5.25 21.30
N HIS A 236 12.48 4.40 21.81
CA HIS A 236 13.90 4.43 21.45
C HIS A 236 14.30 3.38 20.41
N THR A 237 13.38 2.53 19.94
CA THR A 237 13.72 1.46 18.99
C THR A 237 14.35 2.04 17.72
N ALA A 238 13.78 3.09 17.13
CA ALA A 238 14.34 3.69 15.93
C ALA A 238 15.74 4.29 16.16
N ILE A 239 16.01 4.85 17.34
CA ILE A 239 17.35 5.36 17.71
C ILE A 239 18.35 4.21 17.80
N VAL A 240 17.98 3.12 18.47
CA VAL A 240 18.82 1.91 18.57
C VAL A 240 19.10 1.34 17.18
N LEU A 241 18.11 1.32 16.28
CA LEU A 241 18.31 0.85 14.90
C LEU A 241 19.31 1.73 14.13
N VAL A 242 19.21 3.06 14.24
CA VAL A 242 20.20 3.98 13.62
C VAL A 242 21.60 3.76 14.21
N ALA A 243 21.72 3.62 15.53
CA ALA A 243 22.99 3.39 16.20
C ALA A 243 23.63 2.04 15.78
N LEU A 244 22.83 0.98 15.69
CA LEU A 244 23.28 -0.32 15.17
C LEU A 244 23.70 -0.20 13.71
N LEU A 245 22.90 0.46 12.85
CA LEU A 245 23.26 0.69 11.46
C LEU A 245 24.58 1.46 11.32
N ALA A 246 24.82 2.47 12.17
CA ALA A 246 26.10 3.19 12.22
C ALA A 246 27.26 2.27 12.61
N ALA A 247 27.11 1.47 13.66
CA ALA A 247 28.13 0.52 14.10
C ALA A 247 28.46 -0.53 13.02
N PHE A 248 27.44 -1.14 12.42
CA PHE A 248 27.62 -2.14 11.36
C PHE A 248 28.13 -1.53 10.05
N THR A 249 27.81 -0.27 9.76
CA THR A 249 28.41 0.46 8.62
C THR A 249 29.92 0.58 8.82
N THR A 250 30.38 1.00 10.01
CA THR A 250 31.81 1.10 10.32
C THR A 250 32.52 -0.26 10.25
N LEU A 251 31.93 -1.30 10.86
CA LEU A 251 32.50 -2.65 10.86
C LEU A 251 32.56 -3.25 9.44
N GLY A 252 31.49 -3.11 8.66
CA GLY A 252 31.41 -3.63 7.30
C GLY A 252 32.48 -3.02 6.38
N ALA A 253 32.67 -1.71 6.48
CA ALA A 253 33.73 -1.00 5.74
C ALA A 253 35.13 -1.44 6.19
N HIS A 254 35.34 -1.69 7.49
CA HIS A 254 36.64 -2.10 8.02
C HIS A 254 37.04 -3.53 7.61
N LEU A 255 36.08 -4.45 7.54
CA LEU A 255 36.31 -5.86 7.21
C LEU A 255 36.50 -6.10 5.69
N GLY A 256 36.43 -5.07 4.85
CA GLY A 256 36.54 -5.18 3.39
C GLY A 256 35.23 -5.57 2.69
N GLY A 257 34.10 -5.55 3.40
CA GLY A 257 32.76 -5.66 2.83
C GLY A 257 32.24 -4.32 2.31
N SER A 258 31.05 -4.33 1.71
CA SER A 258 30.34 -3.11 1.33
C SER A 258 29.30 -2.79 2.41
N ALA A 259 29.53 -1.73 3.19
CA ALA A 259 28.61 -1.32 4.25
C ALA A 259 27.18 -1.07 3.73
N PRO A 260 26.97 -0.34 2.60
CA PRO A 260 25.65 -0.19 2.00
C PRO A 260 25.00 -1.52 1.57
N LEU A 261 25.80 -2.48 1.08
CA LEU A 261 25.32 -3.82 0.70
C LEU A 261 24.90 -4.62 1.93
N ALA A 262 25.66 -4.54 3.03
CA ALA A 262 25.29 -5.13 4.32
C ALA A 262 23.99 -4.50 4.87
N GLY A 263 23.82 -3.18 4.72
CA GLY A 263 22.57 -2.44 4.92
C GLY A 263 21.39 -3.12 4.22
N LEU A 264 21.48 -3.21 2.89
CA LEU A 264 20.47 -3.82 2.03
C LEU A 264 20.12 -5.25 2.42
N LEU A 265 21.14 -6.11 2.53
CA LEU A 265 20.97 -7.52 2.85
C LEU A 265 20.40 -7.72 4.26
N GLY A 266 20.78 -6.87 5.22
CA GLY A 266 20.27 -6.96 6.58
C GLY A 266 18.77 -6.64 6.66
N GLY A 267 18.31 -5.65 5.91
CA GLY A 267 16.88 -5.34 5.78
C GLY A 267 16.11 -6.49 5.14
N LEU A 268 16.66 -7.05 4.06
CA LEU A 268 16.08 -8.20 3.37
C LEU A 268 15.97 -9.44 4.27
N LEU A 269 17.03 -9.77 5.01
CA LEU A 269 17.07 -10.88 5.96
C LEU A 269 16.08 -10.67 7.10
N LEU A 270 16.05 -9.46 7.68
CA LEU A 270 15.12 -9.13 8.75
C LEU A 270 13.66 -9.34 8.32
N LYS A 271 13.29 -8.94 7.09
CA LYS A 271 11.94 -9.17 6.55
C LYS A 271 11.60 -10.64 6.35
N GLN A 272 12.58 -11.51 6.10
CA GLN A 272 12.34 -12.96 5.98
C GLN A 272 12.19 -13.65 7.34
N ILE A 273 12.94 -13.19 8.33
CA ILE A 273 12.92 -13.73 9.69
C ILE A 273 11.67 -13.26 10.45
N ASP A 274 11.30 -11.99 10.30
CA ASP A 274 10.11 -11.40 10.90
C ASP A 274 9.20 -10.75 9.83
N PRO A 275 8.18 -11.48 9.34
CA PRO A 275 7.30 -10.99 8.27
C PRO A 275 6.27 -9.96 8.75
N ARG A 276 6.17 -9.70 10.06
CA ARG A 276 5.19 -8.76 10.63
C ARG A 276 5.40 -7.35 10.05
N PRO A 277 4.36 -6.51 9.98
CA PRO A 277 4.54 -5.09 9.69
C PRO A 277 5.20 -4.40 10.89
N TRP A 278 6.08 -3.46 10.62
CA TRP A 278 6.90 -2.82 11.65
C TRP A 278 6.45 -1.40 11.92
N ARG A 279 6.59 -0.94 13.17
CA ARG A 279 6.22 0.43 13.59
C ARG A 279 7.30 1.47 13.32
N TRP A 280 8.56 1.06 13.34
CA TRP A 280 9.71 1.96 13.28
C TRP A 280 10.05 2.56 11.90
N PRO A 281 9.61 2.07 10.72
CA PRO A 281 10.03 2.65 9.45
C PRO A 281 9.76 4.15 9.32
N ALA A 282 8.59 4.63 9.74
CA ALA A 282 8.26 6.06 9.70
C ALA A 282 9.17 6.89 10.64
N THR A 283 9.41 6.39 11.85
CA THR A 283 10.31 7.03 12.81
C THR A 283 11.77 6.98 12.34
N LEU A 284 12.21 5.88 11.73
CA LEU A 284 13.55 5.74 11.17
C LEU A 284 13.78 6.74 10.05
N GLN A 285 12.82 6.90 9.12
CA GLN A 285 12.89 7.91 8.07
C GLN A 285 13.00 9.33 8.64
N THR A 286 12.27 9.60 9.73
CA THR A 286 12.29 10.91 10.39
C THR A 286 13.63 11.16 11.08
N LEU A 287 14.17 10.17 11.81
CA LEU A 287 15.47 10.30 12.48
C LEU A 287 16.64 10.34 11.50
N ALA A 288 16.55 9.64 10.37
CA ALA A 288 17.58 9.60 9.35
C ALA A 288 17.47 10.74 8.32
N SER A 289 16.42 11.57 8.36
CA SER A 289 16.22 12.63 7.36
C SER A 289 17.39 13.61 7.25
N PRO A 290 18.08 14.03 8.33
CA PRO A 290 19.25 14.91 8.21
C PRO A 290 20.43 14.21 7.52
N LEU A 291 20.62 12.91 7.75
CA LEU A 291 21.67 12.12 7.11
C LEU A 291 21.39 11.96 5.61
N VAL A 292 20.13 11.69 5.24
CA VAL A 292 19.72 11.57 3.83
C VAL A 292 19.82 12.93 3.11
N LEU A 293 19.46 14.03 3.78
CA LEU A 293 19.65 15.38 3.25
C LEU A 293 21.14 15.67 3.00
N LEU A 294 21.99 15.40 3.99
CA LEU A 294 23.44 15.55 3.88
C LEU A 294 24.01 14.73 2.72
N MET A 295 23.55 13.49 2.58
CA MET A 295 23.93 12.61 1.48
C MET A 295 23.68 13.26 0.12
N PHE A 296 22.47 13.78 -0.15
CA PHE A 296 22.16 14.42 -1.44
C PHE A 296 22.95 15.70 -1.68
N VAL A 297 23.10 16.54 -0.64
CA VAL A 297 23.91 17.76 -0.74
C VAL A 297 25.37 17.44 -1.04
N LEU A 298 25.95 16.45 -0.36
CA LEU A 298 27.32 15.99 -0.58
C LEU A 298 27.50 15.42 -1.98
N VAL A 299 26.56 14.58 -2.42
CA VAL A 299 26.63 13.97 -3.76
C VAL A 299 26.61 15.05 -4.84
N ALA A 300 25.68 15.98 -4.77
CA ALA A 300 25.58 17.06 -5.75
C ALA A 300 26.78 18.01 -5.70
N ALA A 301 27.30 18.34 -4.51
CA ALA A 301 28.46 19.21 -4.36
C ALA A 301 29.73 18.61 -4.97
N LEU A 302 29.98 17.31 -4.76
CA LEU A 302 31.12 16.63 -5.37
C LEU A 302 30.92 16.41 -6.87
N ALA A 303 29.71 16.03 -7.28
CA ALA A 303 29.38 15.80 -8.68
C ALA A 303 29.52 17.08 -9.54
N ALA A 304 29.24 18.25 -8.96
CA ALA A 304 29.35 19.53 -9.64
C ALA A 304 30.79 20.01 -9.87
N GLN A 305 31.77 19.48 -9.13
CA GLN A 305 33.19 19.80 -9.29
C GLN A 305 33.85 19.10 -10.49
N GLY A 306 33.12 18.25 -11.23
CA GLY A 306 33.61 17.69 -12.48
C GLY A 306 33.86 18.76 -13.54
N ASP A 307 34.73 18.48 -14.51
CA ASP A 307 34.97 19.39 -15.63
C ASP A 307 33.72 19.47 -16.53
N TRP A 308 33.31 20.68 -16.95
CA TRP A 308 32.11 20.88 -17.79
C TRP A 308 32.50 21.38 -19.19
N SER A 309 33.10 20.51 -20.01
CA SER A 309 33.42 20.85 -21.41
C SER A 309 32.27 20.47 -22.36
N PRO A 310 32.08 21.18 -23.50
CA PRO A 310 31.03 20.85 -24.47
C PRO A 310 31.14 19.43 -25.05
N ALA A 311 32.37 18.94 -25.24
CA ALA A 311 32.61 17.57 -25.74
C ALA A 311 32.19 16.52 -24.69
N LEU A 312 32.46 16.78 -23.42
CA LEU A 312 32.05 15.89 -22.33
C LEU A 312 30.52 15.86 -22.18
N TRP A 313 29.84 17.00 -22.35
CA TRP A 313 28.37 17.04 -22.36
C TRP A 313 27.75 16.08 -23.38
N ALA A 314 28.29 16.03 -24.60
CA ALA A 314 27.82 15.11 -25.63
C ALA A 314 28.02 13.64 -25.23
N SER A 315 29.20 13.30 -24.66
CA SER A 315 29.49 11.95 -24.17
C SER A 315 28.59 11.54 -23.00
N VAL A 316 28.38 12.44 -22.03
CA VAL A 316 27.46 12.21 -20.89
C VAL A 316 26.04 12.00 -21.41
N ALA A 317 25.55 12.88 -22.28
CA ALA A 317 24.22 12.76 -22.85
C ALA A 317 24.02 11.44 -23.62
N ALA A 318 25.01 11.03 -24.42
CA ALA A 318 24.96 9.76 -25.16
C ALA A 318 24.91 8.55 -24.21
N VAL A 319 25.75 8.54 -23.17
CA VAL A 319 25.75 7.47 -22.15
C VAL A 319 24.43 7.39 -21.41
N LEU A 320 23.87 8.53 -20.99
CA LEU A 320 22.59 8.59 -20.31
C LEU A 320 21.43 8.16 -21.22
N ALA A 321 21.43 8.55 -22.50
CA ALA A 321 20.44 8.10 -23.46
C ALA A 321 20.49 6.59 -23.70
N ALA A 322 21.70 6.04 -23.93
CA ALA A 322 21.90 4.60 -24.10
C ALA A 322 21.41 3.81 -22.88
N ARG A 323 21.74 4.29 -21.67
CA ARG A 323 21.25 3.75 -20.41
C ARG A 323 19.72 3.75 -20.34
N LEU A 324 19.07 4.90 -20.56
CA LEU A 324 17.61 5.02 -20.43
C LEU A 324 16.87 4.12 -21.42
N LEU A 325 17.33 4.05 -22.68
CA LEU A 325 16.77 3.19 -23.71
C LEU A 325 16.94 1.71 -23.37
N ALA A 326 18.12 1.30 -22.94
CA ALA A 326 18.39 -0.08 -22.55
C ALA A 326 17.55 -0.53 -21.35
N LYS A 327 17.38 0.35 -20.35
CA LYS A 327 16.54 0.09 -19.18
C LYS A 327 15.06 -0.07 -19.56
N ALA A 328 14.55 0.83 -20.40
CA ALA A 328 13.18 0.74 -20.91
C ALA A 328 12.95 -0.55 -21.70
N LEU A 329 13.89 -0.88 -22.61
CA LEU A 329 13.81 -2.11 -23.40
C LEU A 329 13.83 -3.36 -22.51
N GLY A 330 14.75 -3.46 -21.56
CA GLY A 330 14.86 -4.61 -20.67
C GLY A 330 13.61 -4.85 -19.82
N LEU A 331 12.98 -3.76 -19.34
CA LEU A 331 11.77 -3.86 -18.54
C LEU A 331 10.53 -4.18 -19.38
N VAL A 332 10.40 -3.61 -20.57
CA VAL A 332 9.30 -3.94 -21.49
C VAL A 332 9.41 -5.39 -21.97
N LEU A 333 10.59 -5.85 -22.37
CA LEU A 333 10.82 -7.24 -22.77
C LEU A 333 10.56 -8.21 -21.60
N GLY A 334 11.01 -7.87 -20.39
CA GLY A 334 10.74 -8.68 -19.19
C GLY A 334 9.30 -8.60 -18.68
N SER A 335 8.44 -7.72 -19.23
CA SER A 335 7.03 -7.60 -18.82
C SER A 335 6.11 -8.68 -19.39
N VAL A 336 6.56 -9.40 -20.42
CA VAL A 336 5.80 -10.49 -21.03
C VAL A 336 5.56 -11.61 -20.00
N GLY A 337 4.28 -11.92 -19.74
CA GLY A 337 3.90 -12.91 -18.72
C GLY A 337 3.94 -12.40 -17.27
N GLY A 338 4.26 -11.12 -17.05
CA GLY A 338 4.22 -10.47 -15.74
C GLY A 338 2.84 -9.91 -15.37
N ALA A 339 2.69 -9.45 -14.13
CA ALA A 339 1.46 -8.83 -13.66
C ALA A 339 1.23 -7.41 -14.22
N LEU A 340 2.27 -6.74 -14.75
CA LEU A 340 2.19 -5.36 -15.25
C LEU A 340 1.87 -5.28 -16.75
N ARG A 341 1.20 -4.20 -17.16
CA ARG A 341 1.04 -3.83 -18.57
C ARG A 341 2.36 -3.30 -19.15
N PRO A 342 2.61 -3.42 -20.48
CA PRO A 342 3.81 -2.85 -21.10
C PRO A 342 3.95 -1.33 -20.89
N SER A 343 2.83 -0.59 -20.87
CA SER A 343 2.83 0.85 -20.56
C SER A 343 3.26 1.14 -19.12
N GLN A 344 2.84 0.31 -18.15
CA GLN A 344 3.30 0.38 -16.77
C GLN A 344 4.80 0.07 -16.68
N ALA A 345 5.31 -0.91 -17.44
CA ALA A 345 6.74 -1.24 -17.47
C ALA A 345 7.61 -0.09 -17.97
N LEU A 346 7.13 0.70 -18.94
CA LEU A 346 7.81 1.92 -19.38
C LEU A 346 7.86 2.98 -18.27
N TRP A 347 6.76 3.16 -17.53
CA TRP A 347 6.75 4.07 -16.38
C TRP A 347 7.70 3.60 -15.27
N VAL A 348 7.77 2.29 -15.00
CA VAL A 348 8.77 1.73 -14.09
C VAL A 348 10.18 2.10 -14.54
N ALA A 349 10.50 1.97 -15.83
CA ALA A 349 11.82 2.34 -16.35
C ALA A 349 12.17 3.81 -16.10
N ALA A 350 11.24 4.73 -16.36
CA ALA A 350 11.41 6.15 -16.09
C ALA A 350 11.53 6.44 -14.59
N THR A 351 10.79 5.72 -13.73
CA THR A 351 10.91 5.81 -12.27
C THR A 351 12.25 5.30 -11.75
N MET A 352 12.86 4.31 -12.41
CA MET A 352 14.20 3.80 -12.10
C MET A 352 15.33 4.65 -12.68
N SER A 353 15.03 5.70 -13.42
CA SER A 353 16.05 6.55 -14.06
C SER A 353 17.05 7.21 -13.10
N PRO A 354 16.71 7.63 -11.85
CA PRO A 354 17.66 8.34 -11.01
C PRO A 354 18.98 7.59 -10.75
N MET A 355 20.07 8.35 -10.65
CA MET A 355 21.40 7.89 -10.25
C MET A 355 21.96 8.90 -9.23
N SER A 356 22.58 8.44 -8.14
CA SER A 356 22.99 9.30 -7.00
C SER A 356 24.05 8.57 -6.14
N ALA A 357 23.92 8.56 -4.82
CA ALA A 357 24.90 8.08 -3.83
C ALA A 357 25.56 6.72 -4.13
N VAL A 358 24.82 5.70 -4.61
CA VAL A 358 25.39 4.39 -4.98
C VAL A 358 26.47 4.54 -6.07
N ALA A 359 26.17 5.34 -7.09
CA ALA A 359 27.08 5.60 -8.20
C ALA A 359 28.32 6.40 -7.72
N LEU A 360 28.13 7.37 -6.81
CA LEU A 360 29.24 8.12 -6.23
C LEU A 360 30.17 7.23 -5.39
N VAL A 361 29.61 6.34 -4.55
CA VAL A 361 30.39 5.39 -3.75
C VAL A 361 31.24 4.50 -4.67
N LEU A 362 30.65 3.94 -5.73
CA LEU A 362 31.41 3.14 -6.70
C LEU A 362 32.46 3.94 -7.45
N THR A 363 32.12 5.16 -7.89
CA THR A 363 33.07 6.06 -8.56
C THR A 363 34.29 6.31 -7.67
N SER A 364 34.05 6.61 -6.39
CA SER A 364 35.13 6.80 -5.41
C SER A 364 35.93 5.53 -5.18
N GLN A 365 35.30 4.35 -5.10
CA GLN A 365 36.00 3.07 -4.91
C GLN A 365 36.90 2.74 -6.11
N PHE A 366 36.41 2.94 -7.34
CA PHE A 366 37.22 2.73 -8.54
C PHE A 366 38.37 3.74 -8.65
N ALA A 367 38.13 5.01 -8.32
CA ALA A 367 39.15 6.05 -8.30
C ALA A 367 40.26 5.73 -7.27
N SER A 368 39.90 5.26 -6.08
CA SER A 368 40.86 4.83 -5.06
C SER A 368 41.64 3.57 -5.48
N ALA A 369 40.97 2.61 -6.12
CA ALA A 369 41.61 1.36 -6.56
C ALA A 369 42.51 1.53 -7.80
N ARG A 370 42.25 2.55 -8.64
CA ARG A 370 43.00 2.81 -9.88
C ARG A 370 43.39 4.29 -9.99
N PRO A 371 44.40 4.75 -9.22
CA PRO A 371 44.78 6.17 -9.18
C PRO A 371 45.13 6.76 -10.55
N ALA A 372 45.74 5.98 -11.45
CA ALA A 372 46.13 6.42 -12.78
C ALA A 372 44.93 6.77 -13.70
N GLN A 373 43.76 6.18 -13.45
CA GLN A 373 42.54 6.35 -14.25
C GLN A 373 41.46 7.10 -13.48
N ALA A 374 41.76 7.55 -12.25
CA ALA A 374 40.80 8.16 -11.34
C ALA A 374 40.16 9.42 -11.94
N ALA A 375 40.96 10.25 -12.61
CA ALA A 375 40.51 11.47 -13.28
C ALA A 375 39.53 11.15 -14.43
N ASP A 376 39.88 10.19 -15.29
CA ASP A 376 39.06 9.82 -16.46
C ASP A 376 37.71 9.22 -16.05
N ILE A 377 37.71 8.37 -15.01
CA ILE A 377 36.48 7.78 -14.47
C ILE A 377 35.61 8.90 -13.86
N ALA A 378 36.19 9.80 -13.07
CA ALA A 378 35.47 10.90 -12.43
C ALA A 378 34.90 11.89 -13.45
N ALA A 379 35.66 12.19 -14.52
CA ALA A 379 35.28 13.15 -15.54
C ALA A 379 33.94 12.81 -16.19
N LEU A 380 33.66 11.54 -16.47
CA LEU A 380 32.36 11.14 -17.03
C LEU A 380 31.30 10.80 -15.96
N ALA A 381 31.71 10.14 -14.87
CA ALA A 381 30.76 9.67 -13.86
C ALA A 381 30.13 10.81 -13.06
N LEU A 382 30.91 11.80 -12.62
CA LEU A 382 30.41 12.87 -11.74
C LEU A 382 29.34 13.73 -12.43
N PRO A 383 29.54 14.26 -13.66
CA PRO A 383 28.47 14.99 -14.36
C PRO A 383 27.25 14.12 -14.64
N ALA A 384 27.44 12.84 -14.99
CA ALA A 384 26.33 11.91 -15.21
C ALA A 384 25.50 11.70 -13.94
N ILE A 385 26.14 11.61 -12.77
CA ILE A 385 25.48 11.53 -11.46
C ILE A 385 24.66 12.79 -11.22
N LEU A 386 25.23 13.99 -11.39
CA LEU A 386 24.51 15.24 -11.15
C LEU A 386 23.28 15.38 -12.07
N VAL A 387 23.47 15.12 -13.36
CA VAL A 387 22.39 15.20 -14.36
C VAL A 387 21.27 14.23 -14.00
N MET A 388 21.58 12.97 -13.67
CA MET A 388 20.55 11.99 -13.36
C MET A 388 19.98 12.09 -11.94
N GLU A 389 20.64 12.78 -11.02
CA GLU A 389 20.05 13.11 -9.73
C GLU A 389 18.91 14.13 -9.91
N LEU A 390 19.12 15.15 -10.76
CA LEU A 390 18.13 16.17 -11.07
C LEU A 390 17.09 15.70 -12.10
N LEU A 391 17.53 15.36 -13.32
CA LEU A 391 16.67 14.93 -14.42
C LEU A 391 15.97 13.61 -14.08
N GLY A 392 16.66 12.66 -13.45
CA GLY A 392 16.07 11.40 -13.06
C GLY A 392 14.97 11.57 -12.01
N ALA A 393 15.15 12.46 -11.03
CA ALA A 393 14.09 12.77 -10.06
C ALA A 393 12.84 13.36 -10.74
N MET A 394 13.01 14.23 -11.74
CA MET A 394 11.91 14.78 -12.54
C MET A 394 11.22 13.71 -13.39
N LEU A 395 11.99 12.84 -14.06
CA LEU A 395 11.45 11.73 -14.85
C LEU A 395 10.67 10.75 -13.98
N ALA A 396 11.18 10.43 -12.79
CA ALA A 396 10.49 9.58 -11.84
C ALA A 396 9.19 10.22 -11.35
N ALA A 397 9.21 11.52 -11.03
CA ALA A 397 8.01 12.24 -10.63
C ALA A 397 6.96 12.29 -11.75
N HIS A 398 7.39 12.55 -12.98
CA HIS A 398 6.52 12.56 -14.15
C HIS A 398 5.87 11.18 -14.38
N ALA A 399 6.67 10.12 -14.32
CA ALA A 399 6.22 8.74 -14.52
C ALA A 399 5.17 8.32 -13.47
N LEU A 400 5.40 8.63 -12.19
CA LEU A 400 4.46 8.30 -11.11
C LEU A 400 3.13 9.07 -11.24
N ARG A 401 3.17 10.35 -11.62
CA ARG A 401 1.95 11.12 -11.91
C ARG A 401 1.19 10.55 -13.11
N ARG A 402 1.90 10.22 -14.19
CA ARG A 402 1.32 9.63 -15.41
C ARG A 402 0.75 8.23 -15.18
N ALA A 403 1.31 7.48 -14.25
CA ALA A 403 0.79 6.18 -13.84
C ALA A 403 -0.53 6.28 -13.06
N GLY A 404 -0.96 7.48 -12.64
CA GLY A 404 -2.15 7.67 -11.81
C GLY A 404 -1.93 7.27 -10.35
N GLU A 405 -0.67 7.12 -9.94
CA GLU A 405 -0.32 6.59 -8.61
C GLU A 405 -0.09 7.68 -7.56
N CYS A 406 -0.35 8.94 -7.90
CA CYS A 406 -0.28 10.08 -6.98
C CYS A 406 -1.70 10.57 -6.64
N PRO A 407 -1.96 11.05 -5.41
CA PRO A 407 -3.21 11.75 -5.11
C PRO A 407 -3.35 13.00 -6.02
N PRO A 408 -4.59 13.43 -6.33
CA PRO A 408 -4.81 14.71 -7.01
C PRO A 408 -4.14 15.86 -6.23
N SER A 409 -3.47 16.78 -6.93
CA SER A 409 -2.84 17.94 -6.28
C SER A 409 -3.91 18.77 -5.59
N ALA A 410 -3.71 19.06 -4.30
CA ALA A 410 -4.50 20.05 -3.56
C ALA A 410 -4.11 21.47 -4.02
N GLY A 411 -4.40 21.79 -5.28
CA GLY A 411 -4.31 23.13 -5.84
C GLY A 411 -5.63 23.87 -5.65
N LEU A 412 -5.55 25.06 -5.05
CA LEU A 412 -6.63 26.03 -4.89
C LEU A 412 -7.37 26.29 -6.21
N GLY A 413 -8.70 26.31 -6.15
CA GLY A 413 -9.54 27.09 -7.07
C GLY A 413 -9.82 26.47 -8.43
N GLY A 414 -10.86 25.66 -8.48
CA GLY A 414 -11.66 25.44 -9.68
C GLY A 414 -13.09 25.20 -9.23
N GLY A 415 -13.88 26.27 -9.14
CA GLY A 415 -15.33 26.15 -8.94
C GLY A 415 -15.85 25.20 -10.00
N THR A 416 -16.31 24.03 -9.55
CA THR A 416 -16.92 23.05 -10.45
C THR A 416 -18.24 23.63 -10.88
N PRO A 417 -18.54 23.69 -12.20
CA PRO A 417 -19.85 24.12 -12.65
C PRO A 417 -20.89 23.16 -12.08
N ALA A 418 -22.06 23.70 -11.76
CA ALA A 418 -23.23 22.91 -11.41
C ALA A 418 -23.42 21.79 -12.46
N PRO A 419 -23.83 20.57 -12.04
CA PRO A 419 -23.98 19.46 -12.96
C PRO A 419 -24.94 19.84 -14.08
N THR A 420 -24.41 19.93 -15.31
CA THR A 420 -25.20 20.03 -16.53
C THR A 420 -25.58 18.62 -16.93
N SER A 421 -26.75 18.19 -16.45
CA SER A 421 -27.31 16.89 -16.81
C SER A 421 -27.81 16.93 -18.25
N THR A 422 -27.00 16.38 -19.16
CA THR A 422 -27.47 15.92 -20.47
C THR A 422 -27.13 14.44 -20.60
N GLU A 423 -27.70 13.64 -19.70
CA GLU A 423 -27.96 12.23 -19.98
C GLU A 423 -29.47 12.03 -19.99
N LYS A 424 -29.93 11.33 -21.03
CA LYS A 424 -31.33 11.16 -21.43
C LYS A 424 -32.22 10.68 -20.29
N GLU A 425 -33.38 11.33 -20.19
CA GLU A 425 -34.56 10.98 -19.40
C GLU A 425 -34.97 9.49 -19.57
N ALA A 426 -34.61 8.68 -18.58
CA ALA A 426 -35.30 7.46 -18.13
C ALA A 426 -34.62 7.07 -16.80
N ALA A 427 -35.27 6.95 -15.64
CA ALA A 427 -36.61 6.50 -15.35
C ALA A 427 -37.24 7.35 -14.24
N MET A 428 -38.47 7.81 -14.46
CA MET A 428 -39.25 8.60 -13.48
C MET A 428 -40.18 7.76 -12.61
N ALA A 429 -40.21 6.44 -12.80
CA ALA A 429 -41.10 5.52 -12.09
C ALA A 429 -40.31 4.40 -11.42
N LEU A 430 -40.80 3.92 -10.28
CA LEU A 430 -40.31 2.71 -9.63
C LEU A 430 -40.42 1.53 -10.63
N GLU A 431 -39.36 0.74 -10.77
CA GLU A 431 -39.39 -0.44 -11.64
C GLU A 431 -40.44 -1.44 -11.14
N ALA A 432 -41.08 -2.17 -12.07
CA ALA A 432 -42.00 -3.23 -11.71
C ALA A 432 -41.26 -4.31 -10.90
N PHE A 433 -41.94 -4.86 -9.89
CA PHE A 433 -41.34 -5.89 -9.05
C PHE A 433 -41.19 -7.20 -9.84
N THR A 434 -39.95 -7.55 -10.18
CA THR A 434 -39.61 -8.77 -10.92
C THR A 434 -39.99 -10.01 -10.14
N THR A 435 -40.46 -11.06 -10.81
CA THR A 435 -40.69 -12.36 -10.17
C THR A 435 -39.37 -13.05 -9.87
N SER A 436 -39.16 -13.46 -8.61
CA SER A 436 -37.99 -14.24 -8.18
C SER A 436 -38.41 -15.54 -7.50
N SER A 437 -37.48 -16.50 -7.40
CA SER A 437 -37.72 -17.71 -6.62
C SER A 437 -37.74 -17.32 -5.14
N ALA A 438 -38.83 -17.67 -4.44
CA ALA A 438 -38.91 -17.41 -3.01
C ALA A 438 -37.71 -18.02 -2.27
N LEU A 439 -37.13 -17.25 -1.33
CA LEU A 439 -35.99 -17.64 -0.50
C LEU A 439 -34.68 -17.92 -1.25
N SER A 440 -34.58 -17.58 -2.56
CA SER A 440 -33.27 -17.56 -3.23
C SER A 440 -32.38 -16.48 -2.61
N LEU A 441 -31.07 -16.70 -2.63
CA LEU A 441 -30.06 -15.84 -2.02
C LEU A 441 -29.17 -15.18 -3.07
N GLY A 442 -28.77 -13.95 -2.81
CA GLY A 442 -27.61 -13.30 -3.45
C GLY A 442 -26.76 -12.64 -2.37
N VAL A 443 -25.45 -12.85 -2.38
CA VAL A 443 -24.56 -12.28 -1.37
C VAL A 443 -23.51 -11.39 -2.04
N GLU A 444 -23.39 -10.17 -1.54
CA GLU A 444 -22.38 -9.19 -1.92
C GLU A 444 -21.43 -8.96 -0.74
N LEU A 445 -20.12 -8.87 -1.02
CA LEU A 445 -19.09 -8.52 -0.04
C LEU A 445 -18.21 -7.40 -0.59
N GLU A 446 -18.15 -6.28 0.14
CA GLU A 446 -17.18 -5.22 -0.07
C GLU A 446 -15.87 -5.59 0.63
N LEU A 447 -14.78 -5.75 -0.10
CA LEU A 447 -13.50 -6.25 0.43
C LEU A 447 -12.41 -5.19 0.36
N GLN A 448 -11.51 -5.25 1.33
CA GLN A 448 -10.37 -4.36 1.46
C GLN A 448 -9.18 -4.91 0.67
N LEU A 449 -8.53 -4.06 -0.13
CA LEU A 449 -7.23 -4.34 -0.74
C LEU A 449 -6.14 -3.67 0.10
N VAL A 450 -5.24 -4.45 0.68
CA VAL A 450 -4.18 -3.95 1.59
C VAL A 450 -2.79 -4.30 1.11
N ASN A 451 -1.83 -3.40 1.36
CA ASN A 451 -0.42 -3.65 1.07
C ASN A 451 0.14 -4.76 1.98
N THR A 452 1.11 -5.55 1.52
CA THR A 452 1.75 -6.60 2.35
C THR A 452 2.95 -6.10 3.17
N HIS A 453 3.34 -4.84 3.00
CA HIS A 453 4.41 -4.21 3.78
C HIS A 453 3.91 -3.67 5.14
N ASP A 454 2.97 -2.73 5.12
CA ASP A 454 2.41 -2.02 6.27
C ASP A 454 0.94 -2.38 6.56
N TYR A 455 0.26 -3.06 5.62
CA TYR A 455 -1.15 -3.42 5.70
C TYR A 455 -2.11 -2.24 5.74
N ASP A 456 -1.73 -1.07 5.21
CA ASP A 456 -2.71 -0.02 4.87
C ASP A 456 -3.41 -0.34 3.55
N LEU A 457 -4.56 0.30 3.33
CA LEU A 457 -5.33 0.21 2.09
C LEU A 457 -4.49 0.66 0.89
N ALA A 458 -4.50 -0.16 -0.17
CA ALA A 458 -3.68 0.02 -1.35
C ALA A 458 -4.55 0.19 -2.60
N PRO A 459 -4.29 1.18 -3.47
CA PRO A 459 -5.17 1.54 -4.59
C PRO A 459 -5.02 0.60 -5.80
N TYR A 460 -5.31 -0.69 -5.63
CA TYR A 460 -5.08 -1.75 -6.63
C TYR A 460 -6.34 -2.27 -7.34
N ALA A 461 -7.50 -1.62 -7.16
CA ALA A 461 -8.77 -2.12 -7.70
C ALA A 461 -8.73 -2.32 -9.23
N GLU A 462 -8.16 -1.40 -10.01
CA GLU A 462 -8.09 -1.56 -11.48
C GLU A 462 -7.24 -2.76 -11.90
N ASP A 463 -6.07 -2.95 -11.28
CA ASP A 463 -5.19 -4.07 -11.58
C ASP A 463 -5.77 -5.41 -11.13
N MET A 464 -6.43 -5.42 -9.97
CA MET A 464 -7.18 -6.59 -9.48
C MET A 464 -8.26 -6.98 -10.50
N LEU A 465 -9.12 -6.04 -10.90
CA LEU A 465 -10.20 -6.30 -11.86
C LEU A 465 -9.69 -6.80 -13.20
N ARG A 466 -8.57 -6.25 -13.70
CA ARG A 466 -7.94 -6.76 -14.92
C ARG A 466 -7.52 -8.22 -14.81
N LEU A 467 -6.91 -8.62 -13.68
CA LEU A 467 -6.53 -10.02 -13.45
C LEU A 467 -7.76 -10.92 -13.27
N MET A 468 -8.82 -10.41 -12.66
CA MET A 468 -10.07 -11.16 -12.45
C MET A 468 -10.87 -11.36 -13.75
N ARG A 469 -10.88 -10.40 -14.68
CA ARG A 469 -11.55 -10.54 -16.00
C ARG A 469 -11.09 -11.74 -16.83
N ALA A 470 -9.87 -12.22 -16.59
CA ALA A 470 -9.32 -13.39 -17.27
C ALA A 470 -9.82 -14.73 -16.66
N GLN A 471 -10.56 -14.69 -15.55
CA GLN A 471 -11.05 -15.88 -14.84
C GLN A 471 -12.56 -16.05 -15.07
N LYS A 472 -13.01 -17.29 -15.27
CA LYS A 472 -14.44 -17.62 -15.28
C LYS A 472 -14.89 -17.84 -13.84
N LEU A 473 -15.80 -17.02 -13.35
CA LEU A 473 -16.31 -17.04 -11.99
C LEU A 473 -17.83 -17.25 -12.00
N PRO A 474 -18.41 -17.86 -10.94
CA PRO A 474 -19.87 -18.04 -10.84
C PRO A 474 -20.64 -16.74 -10.57
N GLY A 475 -19.94 -15.69 -10.11
CA GLY A 475 -20.52 -14.38 -9.83
C GLY A 475 -19.68 -13.24 -10.41
N SER A 476 -19.79 -12.04 -9.84
CA SER A 476 -19.15 -10.84 -10.38
C SER A 476 -18.13 -10.23 -9.43
N VAL A 477 -17.18 -9.48 -9.99
CA VAL A 477 -16.22 -8.66 -9.25
C VAL A 477 -16.20 -7.28 -9.90
N VAL A 478 -16.55 -6.26 -9.14
CA VAL A 478 -16.72 -4.87 -9.62
C VAL A 478 -15.94 -3.89 -8.74
N PRO A 479 -15.54 -2.71 -9.26
CA PRO A 479 -14.93 -1.69 -8.43
C PRO A 479 -15.99 -0.96 -7.61
N GLU A 480 -15.57 -0.47 -6.44
CA GLU A 480 -16.40 0.35 -5.56
C GLU A 480 -15.85 1.79 -5.43
N MET A 481 -16.48 2.63 -4.61
CA MET A 481 -16.19 4.05 -4.42
C MET A 481 -14.70 4.40 -4.31
N THR A 482 -13.90 3.58 -3.62
CA THR A 482 -12.46 3.83 -3.47
C THR A 482 -11.60 2.84 -4.22
N SER A 483 -10.43 3.29 -4.66
CA SER A 483 -9.48 2.46 -5.43
C SER A 483 -8.87 1.30 -4.64
N ALA A 484 -9.11 1.24 -3.33
CA ALA A 484 -8.65 0.17 -2.44
C ALA A 484 -9.77 -0.79 -2.02
N MET A 485 -10.93 -0.71 -2.68
CA MET A 485 -12.09 -1.54 -2.42
C MET A 485 -12.53 -2.25 -3.69
N ILE A 486 -12.97 -3.49 -3.54
CA ILE A 486 -13.65 -4.26 -4.57
C ILE A 486 -14.94 -4.83 -3.97
N GLU A 487 -15.99 -4.92 -4.78
CA GLU A 487 -17.20 -5.63 -4.42
C GLU A 487 -17.20 -6.96 -5.18
N ILE A 488 -17.52 -8.04 -4.48
CA ILE A 488 -17.82 -9.33 -5.09
C ILE A 488 -19.28 -9.68 -4.86
N SER A 489 -19.90 -10.35 -5.82
CA SER A 489 -21.25 -10.88 -5.68
C SER A 489 -21.34 -12.32 -6.15
N THR A 490 -22.19 -13.12 -5.52
CA THR A 490 -22.58 -14.44 -6.03
C THR A 490 -23.53 -14.31 -7.22
N GLY A 491 -23.77 -15.41 -7.93
CA GLY A 491 -25.01 -15.56 -8.69
C GLY A 491 -26.23 -15.68 -7.76
N VAL A 492 -27.38 -16.03 -8.33
CA VAL A 492 -28.56 -16.43 -7.55
C VAL A 492 -28.34 -17.85 -7.03
N CYS A 493 -28.34 -18.01 -5.72
CA CYS A 493 -28.14 -19.27 -5.01
C CYS A 493 -29.45 -19.76 -4.37
N HIS A 494 -29.55 -21.05 -4.09
CA HIS A 494 -30.73 -21.64 -3.43
C HIS A 494 -30.46 -22.17 -2.01
N SER A 495 -29.20 -22.23 -1.59
CA SER A 495 -28.82 -22.59 -0.21
C SER A 495 -27.56 -21.84 0.24
N SER A 496 -27.33 -21.81 1.55
CA SER A 496 -26.08 -21.25 2.10
C SER A 496 -24.84 -22.04 1.69
N ALA A 497 -24.97 -23.35 1.41
CA ALA A 497 -23.88 -24.18 0.92
C ALA A 497 -23.44 -23.75 -0.49
N GLU A 498 -24.40 -23.40 -1.36
CA GLU A 498 -24.10 -22.88 -2.69
C GLU A 498 -23.44 -21.49 -2.60
N VAL A 499 -23.94 -20.60 -1.74
CA VAL A 499 -23.30 -19.31 -1.44
C VAL A 499 -21.84 -19.51 -1.02
N LEU A 500 -21.58 -20.42 -0.08
CA LEU A 500 -20.23 -20.71 0.39
C LEU A 500 -19.33 -21.23 -0.74
N SER A 501 -19.84 -22.15 -1.57
CA SER A 501 -19.11 -22.70 -2.71
C SER A 501 -18.71 -21.61 -3.71
N GLN A 502 -19.64 -20.73 -4.08
CA GLN A 502 -19.36 -19.63 -5.00
C GLN A 502 -18.40 -18.60 -4.41
N LEU A 503 -18.61 -18.17 -3.16
CA LEU A 503 -17.72 -17.23 -2.47
C LEU A 503 -16.31 -17.80 -2.31
N THR A 504 -16.18 -19.10 -2.04
CA THR A 504 -14.88 -19.81 -1.98
C THR A 504 -14.15 -19.73 -3.31
N GLN A 505 -14.82 -20.04 -4.43
CA GLN A 505 -14.21 -19.94 -5.76
C GLN A 505 -13.74 -18.52 -6.08
N ILE A 506 -14.56 -17.51 -5.75
CA ILE A 506 -14.22 -16.09 -5.97
C ILE A 506 -13.05 -15.67 -5.06
N ARG A 507 -13.08 -16.01 -3.77
CA ARG A 507 -12.01 -15.76 -2.80
C ARG A 507 -10.67 -16.34 -3.27
N ASP A 508 -10.66 -17.60 -3.71
CA ASP A 508 -9.41 -18.25 -4.13
C ASP A 508 -8.84 -17.58 -5.40
N ALA A 509 -9.71 -17.16 -6.31
CA ALA A 509 -9.33 -16.38 -7.48
C ALA A 509 -8.76 -15.00 -7.12
N LEU A 510 -9.38 -14.30 -6.16
CA LEU A 510 -8.89 -13.03 -5.61
C LEU A 510 -7.54 -13.19 -4.93
N VAL A 511 -7.36 -14.24 -4.11
CA VAL A 511 -6.10 -14.52 -3.41
C VAL A 511 -4.97 -14.77 -4.41
N ARG A 512 -5.19 -15.57 -5.45
CA ARG A 512 -4.20 -15.79 -6.52
C ARG A 512 -3.84 -14.51 -7.27
N ALA A 513 -4.82 -13.65 -7.54
CA ALA A 513 -4.59 -12.36 -8.18
C ALA A 513 -3.82 -11.40 -7.25
N ALA A 514 -4.16 -11.36 -5.96
CA ALA A 514 -3.49 -10.57 -4.94
C ALA A 514 -2.01 -10.99 -4.77
N ASP A 515 -1.72 -12.30 -4.81
CA ASP A 515 -0.36 -12.84 -4.79
C ASP A 515 0.49 -12.35 -5.97
N ARG A 516 -0.11 -12.22 -7.16
CA ARG A 516 0.56 -11.63 -8.33
C ARG A 516 0.83 -10.14 -8.13
N LEU A 517 -0.10 -9.40 -7.53
CA LEU A 517 0.03 -7.96 -7.30
C LEU A 517 0.90 -7.60 -6.08
N GLY A 518 1.18 -8.55 -5.17
CA GLY A 518 1.91 -8.28 -3.94
C GLY A 518 1.06 -7.61 -2.84
N ILE A 519 -0.25 -7.75 -2.92
CA ILE A 519 -1.24 -7.23 -1.96
C ILE A 519 -1.93 -8.39 -1.24
N ALA A 520 -2.74 -8.08 -0.23
CA ALA A 520 -3.66 -9.02 0.40
C ALA A 520 -5.10 -8.50 0.31
N VAL A 521 -6.04 -9.41 0.48
CA VAL A 521 -7.48 -9.12 0.58
C VAL A 521 -7.93 -9.44 1.99
N CYS A 522 -8.74 -8.57 2.59
CA CYS A 522 -9.35 -8.85 3.89
C CYS A 522 -10.79 -8.32 3.95
N GLY A 523 -11.61 -8.95 4.80
CA GLY A 523 -12.89 -8.40 5.23
C GLY A 523 -12.72 -7.40 6.38
N GLY A 524 -13.77 -7.21 7.18
CA GLY A 524 -13.84 -6.24 8.28
C GLY A 524 -14.63 -5.00 7.89
N GLY A 525 -15.56 -4.56 8.74
CA GLY A 525 -16.48 -3.45 8.43
C GLY A 525 -15.83 -2.08 8.25
N THR A 526 -14.67 -1.87 8.88
CA THR A 526 -13.82 -0.67 8.74
C THR A 526 -12.36 -1.10 8.63
N HIS A 527 -11.53 -0.29 7.96
CA HIS A 527 -10.09 -0.48 8.05
C HIS A 527 -9.56 0.17 9.35
N PRO A 528 -8.84 -0.56 10.23
CA PRO A 528 -8.56 -0.13 11.60
C PRO A 528 -7.82 1.20 11.76
N PHE A 529 -6.93 1.54 10.83
CA PHE A 529 -6.05 2.72 10.93
C PHE A 529 -6.00 3.59 9.67
N GLN A 530 -6.94 3.40 8.74
CA GLN A 530 -6.97 4.22 7.53
C GLN A 530 -7.25 5.69 7.85
N LEU A 531 -6.71 6.61 7.05
CA LEU A 531 -7.01 8.04 7.15
C LEU A 531 -7.86 8.50 5.95
N TRP A 532 -9.08 8.99 6.23
CA TRP A 532 -10.07 9.33 5.19
C TRP A 532 -9.53 10.33 4.15
N HIS A 533 -8.73 11.32 4.58
CA HIS A 533 -8.25 12.38 3.71
C HIS A 533 -7.22 11.89 2.68
N GLU A 534 -6.62 10.72 2.91
CA GLU A 534 -5.66 10.07 2.01
C GLU A 534 -6.32 9.14 1.00
N ARG A 535 -7.61 8.84 1.15
CA ARG A 535 -8.30 7.85 0.32
C ARG A 535 -8.58 8.41 -1.08
N ARG A 536 -8.39 7.53 -2.08
CA ARG A 536 -8.55 7.85 -3.51
C ARG A 536 -9.86 7.29 -4.05
N ILE A 537 -10.69 8.17 -4.58
CA ILE A 537 -11.94 7.80 -5.26
C ILE A 537 -11.61 7.07 -6.56
N TYR A 538 -12.30 5.98 -6.83
CA TYR A 538 -12.14 5.21 -8.06
C TYR A 538 -12.66 6.01 -9.26
N ASP A 539 -11.97 5.92 -10.40
CA ASP A 539 -12.26 6.77 -11.55
C ASP A 539 -13.48 6.32 -12.35
N LYS A 540 -14.68 6.64 -11.85
CA LYS A 540 -15.96 6.51 -12.57
C LYS A 540 -16.77 7.81 -12.46
N PRO A 541 -17.53 8.21 -13.51
CA PRO A 541 -18.34 9.43 -13.50
C PRO A 541 -19.24 9.55 -12.26
N ARG A 542 -20.03 8.50 -11.97
CA ARG A 542 -20.92 8.45 -10.80
C ARG A 542 -20.21 8.67 -9.46
N PHE A 543 -18.99 8.14 -9.28
CA PHE A 543 -18.25 8.30 -8.03
C PHE A 543 -17.68 9.72 -7.88
N ARG A 544 -17.29 10.35 -8.98
CA ARG A 544 -16.89 11.78 -8.99
C ARG A 544 -18.07 12.68 -8.62
N GLU A 545 -19.26 12.41 -9.16
CA GLU A 545 -20.49 13.12 -8.81
C GLU A 545 -20.84 12.99 -7.32
N LEU A 546 -20.83 11.77 -6.79
CA LEU A 546 -21.08 11.52 -5.36
C LEU A 546 -20.03 12.18 -4.47
N SER A 547 -18.77 12.21 -4.89
CA SER A 547 -17.70 12.89 -4.15
C SER A 547 -17.87 14.40 -4.14
N ALA A 548 -18.31 15.00 -5.25
CA ALA A 548 -18.63 16.41 -5.32
C ALA A 548 -19.86 16.77 -4.47
N LEU A 549 -20.88 15.91 -4.46
CA LEU A 549 -22.12 16.12 -3.70
C LEU A 549 -21.91 16.03 -2.18
N TYR A 550 -21.21 14.99 -1.71
CA TYR A 550 -21.08 14.68 -0.28
C TYR A 550 -19.76 15.16 0.35
N GLY A 551 -18.84 15.69 -0.46
CA GLY A 551 -17.55 16.20 0.03
C GLY A 551 -16.77 15.15 0.82
N TYR A 552 -16.35 15.49 2.04
CA TYR A 552 -15.53 14.60 2.87
C TYR A 552 -16.24 13.29 3.29
N LEU A 553 -17.58 13.28 3.35
CA LEU A 553 -18.36 12.08 3.70
C LEU A 553 -18.14 10.95 2.70
N SER A 554 -17.96 11.28 1.40
CA SER A 554 -17.65 10.29 0.35
C SER A 554 -16.36 9.51 0.61
N LYS A 555 -15.38 10.15 1.26
CA LYS A 555 -14.11 9.51 1.64
C LYS A 555 -14.21 8.75 2.96
N GLN A 556 -15.02 9.24 3.90
CA GLN A 556 -15.36 8.51 5.12
C GLN A 556 -16.15 7.23 4.83
N PHE A 557 -16.85 7.17 3.70
CA PHE A 557 -17.56 5.98 3.19
C PHE A 557 -16.62 4.85 2.71
N THR A 558 -15.35 4.84 3.12
CA THR A 558 -14.45 3.68 2.96
C THR A 558 -14.76 2.67 4.06
N ILE A 559 -15.99 2.15 4.02
CA ILE A 559 -16.54 1.14 4.91
C ILE A 559 -16.96 -0.07 4.08
N PHE A 560 -17.04 -1.25 4.70
CA PHE A 560 -17.11 -2.51 3.96
C PHE A 560 -18.26 -3.35 4.48
N GLY A 561 -19.35 -3.46 3.72
CA GLY A 561 -20.55 -4.22 4.06
C GLY A 561 -20.64 -5.59 3.41
N GLN A 562 -21.36 -6.48 4.10
CA GLN A 562 -22.02 -7.59 3.44
C GLN A 562 -23.46 -7.20 3.14
N HIS A 563 -23.93 -7.46 1.92
CA HIS A 563 -25.34 -7.37 1.57
C HIS A 563 -25.90 -8.76 1.27
N VAL A 564 -27.11 -9.03 1.76
CA VAL A 564 -27.81 -10.29 1.50
C VAL A 564 -29.15 -10.00 0.87
N HIS A 565 -29.34 -10.47 -0.35
CA HIS A 565 -30.60 -10.46 -1.08
C HIS A 565 -31.39 -11.73 -0.79
N VAL A 566 -32.71 -11.57 -0.58
CA VAL A 566 -33.65 -12.69 -0.41
C VAL A 566 -34.80 -12.53 -1.40
N GLY A 567 -34.98 -13.56 -2.24
CA GLY A 567 -36.08 -13.64 -3.20
C GLY A 567 -37.43 -13.70 -2.51
N CYS A 568 -38.39 -12.93 -3.00
CA CYS A 568 -39.74 -12.85 -2.45
C CYS A 568 -40.76 -13.28 -3.52
N PRO A 569 -41.83 -14.00 -3.15
CA PRO A 569 -42.86 -14.43 -4.12
C PRO A 569 -43.53 -13.26 -4.86
N ASP A 570 -43.76 -12.15 -4.15
CA ASP A 570 -44.43 -10.96 -4.63
C ASP A 570 -44.01 -9.73 -3.82
N ALA A 571 -44.37 -8.55 -4.33
CA ALA A 571 -43.94 -7.26 -3.80
C ALA A 571 -44.53 -6.92 -2.43
N ASP A 572 -45.78 -7.30 -2.16
CA ASP A 572 -46.42 -7.09 -0.86
C ASP A 572 -45.79 -7.98 0.21
N THR A 573 -45.50 -9.22 -0.14
CA THR A 573 -44.77 -10.16 0.72
C THR A 573 -43.33 -9.69 0.97
N ALA A 574 -42.69 -9.02 0.01
CA ALA A 574 -41.39 -8.38 0.20
C ALA A 574 -41.45 -7.29 1.29
N LEU A 575 -42.46 -6.40 1.25
CA LEU A 575 -42.64 -5.36 2.27
C LEU A 575 -42.96 -5.93 3.66
N ARG A 576 -43.87 -6.90 3.74
CA ARG A 576 -44.18 -7.57 5.03
C ARG A 576 -42.95 -8.27 5.61
N THR A 577 -42.19 -8.98 4.77
CA THR A 577 -40.94 -9.64 5.20
C THR A 577 -39.89 -8.62 5.64
N LEU A 578 -39.75 -7.49 4.93
CA LEU A 578 -38.86 -6.38 5.30
C LEU A 578 -39.17 -5.87 6.71
N HIS A 579 -40.44 -5.63 7.02
CA HIS A 579 -40.84 -5.15 8.35
C HIS A 579 -40.62 -6.20 9.44
N ARG A 580 -40.89 -7.49 9.17
CA ARG A 580 -40.57 -8.57 10.12
C ARG A 580 -39.08 -8.71 10.38
N MET A 581 -38.26 -8.64 9.32
CA MET A 581 -36.79 -8.65 9.43
C MET A 581 -36.24 -7.42 10.15
N SER A 582 -36.95 -6.29 10.11
CA SER A 582 -36.52 -5.06 10.80
C SER A 582 -36.40 -5.23 12.32
N ARG A 583 -37.20 -6.12 12.93
CA ARG A 583 -37.05 -6.49 14.36
C ARG A 583 -35.74 -7.24 14.67
N TYR A 584 -35.11 -7.84 13.65
CA TYR A 584 -33.90 -8.65 13.76
C TYR A 584 -32.62 -7.93 13.31
N ILE A 585 -32.70 -6.64 12.96
CA ILE A 585 -31.53 -5.78 12.72
C ILE A 585 -30.47 -5.86 13.83
N PRO A 586 -30.80 -5.75 15.13
CA PRO A 586 -29.79 -5.89 16.18
C PRO A 586 -29.06 -7.24 16.14
N HIS A 587 -29.76 -8.34 15.83
CA HIS A 587 -29.19 -9.68 15.68
C HIS A 587 -28.17 -9.73 14.54
N PHE A 588 -28.53 -9.17 13.38
CA PHE A 588 -27.65 -9.09 12.22
C PHE A 588 -26.37 -8.32 12.51
N ILE A 589 -26.49 -7.17 13.18
CA ILE A 589 -25.36 -6.32 13.57
C ILE A 589 -24.45 -7.09 14.54
N ALA A 590 -25.00 -7.64 15.63
CA ALA A 590 -24.21 -8.30 16.67
C ALA A 590 -23.47 -9.55 16.15
N LEU A 591 -24.09 -10.33 15.26
CA LEU A 591 -23.49 -11.51 14.66
C LEU A 591 -22.37 -11.17 13.66
N SER A 592 -22.50 -10.08 12.91
CA SER A 592 -21.52 -9.70 11.87
C SER A 592 -20.42 -8.76 12.34
N ALA A 593 -20.59 -8.10 13.49
CA ALA A 593 -19.71 -7.06 13.98
C ALA A 593 -18.22 -7.40 13.84
N SER A 594 -17.51 -6.56 13.06
CA SER A 594 -16.09 -6.75 12.72
C SER A 594 -15.36 -5.41 12.54
N SER A 595 -15.88 -4.32 13.10
CA SER A 595 -15.35 -2.96 12.94
C SER A 595 -15.13 -2.19 14.25
N PRO A 596 -14.36 -2.73 15.22
CA PRO A 596 -14.15 -2.04 16.51
C PRO A 596 -13.19 -0.85 16.44
N TYR A 597 -12.35 -0.79 15.41
CA TYR A 597 -11.31 0.23 15.25
C TYR A 597 -11.62 1.20 14.12
N VAL A 598 -11.36 2.49 14.35
CA VAL A 598 -11.47 3.55 13.35
C VAL A 598 -10.29 4.52 13.52
N GLN A 599 -9.57 4.79 12.43
CA GLN A 599 -8.46 5.75 12.36
C GLN A 599 -7.39 5.58 13.46
N GLY A 600 -7.10 4.34 13.87
CA GLY A 600 -6.03 4.00 14.81
C GLY A 600 -6.50 3.82 16.25
N HIS A 601 -7.79 4.02 16.53
CA HIS A 601 -8.34 4.01 17.88
C HIS A 601 -9.44 2.96 18.04
N ASP A 602 -9.52 2.33 19.21
CA ASP A 602 -10.69 1.53 19.60
C ASP A 602 -11.86 2.49 19.83
N THR A 603 -12.94 2.29 19.10
CA THR A 603 -14.13 3.13 19.19
C THR A 603 -14.99 2.80 20.40
N ALA A 604 -14.69 1.69 21.08
CA ALA A 604 -15.56 0.99 22.02
C ALA A 604 -16.86 0.43 21.41
N PHE A 605 -17.09 0.54 20.10
CA PHE A 605 -18.18 -0.14 19.40
C PHE A 605 -17.70 -1.51 18.90
N ASP A 606 -18.61 -2.48 18.79
CA ASP A 606 -18.33 -3.74 18.11
C ASP A 606 -18.48 -3.57 16.59
N SER A 607 -19.45 -2.76 16.17
CA SER A 607 -19.67 -2.34 14.79
C SER A 607 -19.71 -0.81 14.68
N ALA A 608 -18.60 -0.19 14.29
CA ALA A 608 -18.52 1.25 14.05
C ALA A 608 -19.00 1.67 12.65
N ARG A 609 -18.99 0.75 11.66
CA ARG A 609 -19.39 0.99 10.26
C ARG A 609 -20.70 1.77 10.13
N LEU A 610 -21.72 1.31 10.84
CA LEU A 610 -23.09 1.83 10.71
C LEU A 610 -23.29 3.26 11.24
N ASN A 611 -22.34 3.77 12.04
CA ASN A 611 -22.36 5.16 12.48
C ASN A 611 -21.92 6.12 11.35
N SER A 612 -21.04 5.67 10.44
CA SER A 612 -20.65 6.45 9.26
C SER A 612 -21.80 6.60 8.26
N VAL A 613 -22.65 5.58 8.14
CA VAL A 613 -23.84 5.60 7.27
C VAL A 613 -24.94 6.52 7.83
N PHE A 614 -25.02 6.66 9.15
CA PHE A 614 -26.08 7.45 9.81
C PHE A 614 -26.02 8.95 9.50
N ALA A 615 -24.86 9.46 9.05
CA ALA A 615 -24.72 10.86 8.64
C ALA A 615 -25.46 11.19 7.33
N PHE A 616 -25.92 10.20 6.58
CA PHE A 616 -26.61 10.41 5.31
C PHE A 616 -28.11 10.72 5.53
N PRO A 617 -28.68 11.75 4.85
CA PRO A 617 -30.05 12.21 5.11
C PRO A 617 -31.16 11.17 4.93
N LEU A 618 -30.93 10.17 4.06
CA LEU A 618 -31.90 9.11 3.75
C LEU A 618 -31.48 7.75 4.32
N SER A 619 -30.78 7.75 5.45
CA SER A 619 -30.37 6.54 6.16
C SER A 619 -31.40 6.10 7.21
N GLY A 620 -31.31 4.84 7.65
CA GLY A 620 -32.18 4.29 8.71
C GLY A 620 -33.19 3.27 8.20
N ARG A 621 -34.45 3.38 8.61
CA ARG A 621 -35.51 2.43 8.20
C ARG A 621 -36.28 2.92 6.98
N ALA A 622 -36.82 1.97 6.22
CA ALA A 622 -37.83 2.23 5.21
C ALA A 622 -39.14 2.77 5.84
N PRO A 623 -39.95 3.54 5.11
CA PRO A 623 -41.29 3.92 5.58
C PRO A 623 -42.15 2.66 5.82
N PHE A 624 -43.05 2.73 6.80
CA PHE A 624 -43.95 1.62 7.08
C PHE A 624 -45.15 1.62 6.12
N VAL A 625 -45.13 0.68 5.18
CA VAL A 625 -46.20 0.41 4.21
C VAL A 625 -46.18 -1.07 3.89
N THR A 626 -47.34 -1.73 3.93
CA THR A 626 -47.44 -3.20 3.76
C THR A 626 -47.99 -3.62 2.39
N ARG A 627 -48.41 -2.65 1.58
CA ARG A 627 -48.85 -2.83 0.20
C ARG A 627 -47.92 -2.10 -0.75
N TRP A 628 -47.60 -2.73 -1.86
CA TRP A 628 -46.68 -2.20 -2.86
C TRP A 628 -47.20 -0.92 -3.49
N SER A 629 -48.52 -0.82 -3.72
CA SER A 629 -49.16 0.39 -4.24
C SER A 629 -48.98 1.60 -3.32
N ASP A 630 -48.98 1.41 -2.00
CA ASP A 630 -48.70 2.49 -1.04
C ASP A 630 -47.21 2.88 -1.06
N PHE A 631 -46.33 1.91 -1.30
CA PHE A 631 -44.90 2.15 -1.48
C PHE A 631 -44.60 2.90 -2.78
N GLU A 632 -45.26 2.56 -3.90
CA GLU A 632 -45.22 3.31 -5.17
C GLU A 632 -45.66 4.75 -4.94
N ALA A 633 -46.78 4.96 -4.24
CA ALA A 633 -47.26 6.30 -3.91
C ALA A 633 -46.27 7.09 -3.03
N TYR A 634 -45.56 6.42 -2.10
CA TYR A 634 -44.48 7.02 -1.33
C TYR A 634 -43.28 7.39 -2.21
N PHE A 635 -42.82 6.46 -3.06
CA PHE A 635 -41.67 6.66 -3.94
C PHE A 635 -41.93 7.83 -4.89
N ASP A 636 -43.12 7.89 -5.50
CA ASP A 636 -43.54 9.00 -6.37
C ASP A 636 -43.60 10.34 -5.64
N LYS A 637 -44.00 10.35 -4.35
CA LYS A 637 -43.94 11.57 -3.53
C LYS A 637 -42.48 12.00 -3.34
N MET A 638 -41.59 11.06 -3.03
CA MET A 638 -40.16 11.35 -2.81
C MET A 638 -39.46 11.82 -4.08
N THR A 639 -39.71 11.22 -5.24
CA THR A 639 -39.11 11.63 -6.52
C THR A 639 -39.56 13.04 -6.92
N ARG A 640 -40.82 13.41 -6.68
CA ARG A 640 -41.33 14.77 -6.90
C ARG A 640 -40.63 15.85 -6.07
N THR A 641 -40.03 15.50 -4.93
CA THR A 641 -39.24 16.48 -4.14
C THR A 641 -37.90 16.83 -4.79
N GLY A 642 -37.44 16.03 -5.76
CA GLY A 642 -36.11 16.14 -6.36
C GLY A 642 -34.96 15.64 -5.48
N VAL A 643 -35.24 15.23 -4.23
CA VAL A 643 -34.24 14.69 -3.30
C VAL A 643 -33.80 13.28 -3.69
N VAL A 644 -34.69 12.50 -4.30
CA VAL A 644 -34.47 11.11 -4.71
C VAL A 644 -34.66 11.00 -6.22
N LYS A 645 -33.74 10.32 -6.90
CA LYS A 645 -33.84 9.99 -8.33
C LYS A 645 -34.08 8.50 -8.55
N SER A 646 -33.59 7.66 -7.64
CA SER A 646 -33.67 6.20 -7.76
C SER A 646 -33.67 5.51 -6.41
N MET A 647 -33.99 4.22 -6.39
CA MET A 647 -33.87 3.39 -5.18
C MET A 647 -32.43 3.34 -4.60
N LYS A 648 -31.42 3.68 -5.40
CA LYS A 648 -30.02 3.71 -4.95
C LYS A 648 -29.70 4.89 -4.03
N ASP A 649 -30.56 5.91 -3.97
CA ASP A 649 -30.35 7.11 -3.14
C ASP A 649 -30.79 6.90 -1.69
N PHE A 650 -31.56 5.83 -1.42
CA PHE A 650 -31.93 5.43 -0.06
C PHE A 650 -30.84 4.56 0.57
N TYR A 651 -30.38 4.98 1.75
CA TYR A 651 -29.39 4.28 2.58
C TYR A 651 -30.07 3.52 3.71
N TRP A 652 -31.18 2.86 3.40
CA TRP A 652 -31.93 2.07 4.39
C TRP A 652 -31.19 0.80 4.79
N ASP A 653 -31.37 0.40 6.04
CA ASP A 653 -30.80 -0.80 6.65
C ASP A 653 -31.33 -2.08 5.97
N ILE A 654 -32.60 -2.08 5.54
CA ILE A 654 -33.20 -3.07 4.64
C ILE A 654 -33.90 -2.33 3.51
N ARG A 655 -33.67 -2.76 2.26
CA ARG A 655 -34.20 -2.08 1.08
C ARG A 655 -34.88 -3.06 0.13
N PRO A 656 -36.09 -2.75 -0.40
CA PRO A 656 -36.67 -3.54 -1.47
C PRO A 656 -35.92 -3.29 -2.78
N LYS A 657 -35.80 -4.33 -3.58
CA LYS A 657 -35.10 -4.36 -4.86
C LYS A 657 -36.03 -4.87 -5.96
N PRO A 658 -36.93 -4.01 -6.48
CA PRO A 658 -37.90 -4.41 -7.50
C PRO A 658 -37.23 -5.04 -8.72
N GLU A 659 -36.08 -4.50 -9.15
CA GLU A 659 -35.32 -4.98 -10.31
C GLU A 659 -34.96 -6.47 -10.21
N TYR A 660 -34.79 -6.97 -8.98
CA TYR A 660 -34.42 -8.36 -8.69
C TYR A 660 -35.53 -9.17 -8.01
N GLY A 661 -36.67 -8.56 -7.67
CA GLY A 661 -37.73 -9.21 -6.91
C GLY A 661 -37.31 -9.62 -5.50
N THR A 662 -36.43 -8.85 -4.86
CA THR A 662 -35.81 -9.21 -3.57
C THR A 662 -35.98 -8.13 -2.51
N ILE A 663 -35.71 -8.50 -1.25
CA ILE A 663 -35.30 -7.55 -0.22
C ILE A 663 -33.80 -7.70 0.03
N GLU A 664 -33.14 -6.60 0.36
CA GLU A 664 -31.69 -6.52 0.55
C GLU A 664 -31.38 -6.04 1.97
N ILE A 665 -30.72 -6.88 2.76
CA ILE A 665 -30.26 -6.58 4.12
C ILE A 665 -28.84 -6.00 4.03
N ARG A 666 -28.63 -4.78 4.55
CA ARG A 666 -27.39 -3.98 4.32
C ARG A 666 -26.63 -3.60 5.60
N VAL A 667 -27.07 -4.14 6.74
CA VAL A 667 -26.50 -3.80 8.05
C VAL A 667 -25.28 -4.61 8.45
N PHE A 668 -24.97 -5.69 7.73
CA PHE A 668 -23.84 -6.53 8.08
C PHE A 668 -22.52 -5.81 7.82
N ASP A 669 -21.61 -5.87 8.78
CA ASP A 669 -20.19 -5.67 8.49
C ASP A 669 -19.70 -6.82 7.61
N THR A 670 -18.73 -6.56 6.73
CA THR A 670 -18.07 -7.65 6.00
C THR A 670 -17.35 -8.56 7.00
N PRO A 671 -17.68 -9.87 7.04
CA PRO A 671 -17.00 -10.80 7.94
C PRO A 671 -15.53 -11.02 7.57
N LEU A 672 -14.73 -11.54 8.51
CA LEU A 672 -13.33 -11.88 8.24
C LEU A 672 -13.15 -13.14 7.38
N THR A 673 -14.21 -13.94 7.20
CA THR A 673 -14.19 -15.18 6.40
C THR A 673 -15.46 -15.35 5.57
N VAL A 674 -15.36 -16.08 4.45
CA VAL A 674 -16.51 -16.35 3.56
C VAL A 674 -17.50 -17.35 4.16
N GLU A 675 -17.03 -18.21 5.07
CA GLU A 675 -17.82 -19.16 5.84
C GLU A 675 -18.81 -18.42 6.75
N ARG A 676 -18.32 -17.38 7.45
CA ARG A 676 -19.19 -16.54 8.29
C ARG A 676 -20.17 -15.75 7.42
N ALA A 677 -19.75 -15.25 6.26
CA ALA A 677 -20.65 -14.58 5.31
C ALA A 677 -21.79 -15.48 4.83
N ALA A 678 -21.48 -16.71 4.44
CA ALA A 678 -22.48 -17.70 4.04
C ALA A 678 -23.40 -18.10 5.21
N ALA A 679 -22.87 -18.22 6.43
CA ALA A 679 -23.65 -18.52 7.63
C ALA A 679 -24.64 -17.40 7.98
N LEU A 680 -24.25 -16.13 7.83
CA LEU A 680 -25.16 -14.98 7.98
C LEU A 680 -26.29 -15.02 6.95
N ALA A 681 -25.98 -15.37 5.69
CA ALA A 681 -27.00 -15.56 4.66
C ALA A 681 -27.95 -16.72 4.99
N ALA A 682 -27.44 -17.80 5.58
CA ALA A 682 -28.23 -18.93 6.07
C ALA A 682 -29.26 -18.50 7.13
N TYR A 683 -28.83 -17.68 8.10
CA TYR A 683 -29.72 -17.15 9.13
C TYR A 683 -30.83 -16.26 8.55
N VAL A 684 -30.48 -15.40 7.59
CA VAL A 684 -31.43 -14.57 6.85
C VAL A 684 -32.44 -15.44 6.07
N GLN A 685 -31.98 -16.49 5.39
CA GLN A 685 -32.84 -17.42 4.63
C GLN A 685 -33.84 -18.13 5.56
N CYS A 686 -33.38 -18.64 6.69
CA CYS A 686 -34.21 -19.30 7.69
C CYS A 686 -35.26 -18.36 8.29
N LEU A 687 -34.88 -17.13 8.64
CA LEU A 687 -35.83 -16.11 9.11
C LEU A 687 -36.88 -15.78 8.04
N GLY A 688 -36.45 -15.58 6.79
CA GLY A 688 -37.37 -15.36 5.66
C GLY A 688 -38.39 -16.50 5.53
N ALA A 689 -37.92 -17.74 5.60
CA ALA A 689 -38.78 -18.92 5.52
C ALA A 689 -39.79 -18.99 6.67
N TRP A 690 -39.35 -18.69 7.89
CA TRP A 690 -40.23 -18.65 9.05
C TRP A 690 -41.27 -17.52 8.93
N PHE A 691 -40.86 -16.33 8.48
CA PHE A 691 -41.78 -15.19 8.30
C PHE A 691 -42.81 -15.41 7.20
N MET A 692 -42.42 -16.02 6.08
CA MET A 692 -43.32 -16.30 4.96
C MET A 692 -44.25 -17.48 5.23
N ARG A 693 -43.86 -18.45 6.09
CA ARG A 693 -44.66 -19.66 6.35
C ARG A 693 -45.53 -19.56 7.60
N ALA A 694 -44.96 -19.06 8.70
CA ALA A 694 -45.63 -19.05 10.00
C ALA A 694 -46.29 -17.71 10.32
N GLU A 695 -45.94 -16.64 9.61
CA GLU A 695 -46.45 -15.28 9.82
C GLU A 695 -46.61 -14.92 11.31
N PRO A 696 -45.51 -14.99 12.09
CA PRO A 696 -45.57 -15.09 13.54
C PRO A 696 -46.20 -13.89 14.25
N PHE A 697 -46.26 -12.75 13.56
CA PHE A 697 -46.96 -11.54 13.98
C PHE A 697 -47.27 -10.69 12.76
N GLU A 698 -48.24 -9.79 12.90
CA GLU A 698 -48.54 -8.77 11.89
C GLU A 698 -47.67 -7.52 12.14
N PRO A 699 -46.88 -7.05 11.15
CA PRO A 699 -46.05 -5.87 11.32
C PRO A 699 -46.88 -4.62 11.61
N ARG A 700 -46.38 -3.75 12.48
CA ARG A 700 -47.00 -2.48 12.85
C ARG A 700 -45.96 -1.37 12.90
N GLU A 701 -46.39 -0.12 12.76
CA GLU A 701 -45.49 1.03 12.89
C GLU A 701 -44.78 1.08 14.25
N ASP A 702 -45.50 0.70 15.32
CA ASP A 702 -44.96 0.63 16.69
C ASP A 702 -43.79 -0.36 16.84
N ASP A 703 -43.61 -1.31 15.92
CA ASP A 703 -42.47 -2.23 15.91
C ASP A 703 -41.13 -1.49 15.82
N TYR A 704 -41.16 -0.25 15.36
CA TYR A 704 -40.00 0.60 15.20
C TYR A 704 -39.76 1.56 16.36
N LEU A 705 -40.60 1.57 17.40
CA LEU A 705 -40.50 2.49 18.54
C LEU A 705 -39.12 2.43 19.22
N VAL A 706 -38.57 1.22 19.35
CA VAL A 706 -37.24 0.96 19.94
C VAL A 706 -36.16 0.65 18.90
N TYR A 707 -36.43 0.87 17.61
CA TYR A 707 -35.53 0.50 16.50
C TYR A 707 -34.14 1.12 16.65
N THR A 708 -34.08 2.44 16.80
CA THR A 708 -32.81 3.17 16.92
C THR A 708 -32.04 2.78 18.18
N TYR A 709 -32.75 2.52 19.29
CA TYR A 709 -32.15 2.07 20.55
C TYR A 709 -31.52 0.68 20.40
N ASN A 710 -32.28 -0.29 19.90
CA ASN A 710 -31.81 -1.66 19.69
C ASN A 710 -30.65 -1.71 18.69
N ARG A 711 -30.74 -0.93 17.60
CA ARG A 711 -29.66 -0.77 16.61
C ARG A 711 -28.38 -0.23 17.26
N PHE A 712 -28.49 0.82 18.09
CA PHE A 712 -27.35 1.37 18.84
C PHE A 712 -26.76 0.35 19.81
N GLN A 713 -27.61 -0.34 20.57
CA GLN A 713 -27.20 -1.38 21.53
C GLN A 713 -26.35 -2.46 20.85
N ALA A 714 -26.81 -2.98 19.72
CA ALA A 714 -26.07 -3.96 18.95
C ALA A 714 -24.76 -3.40 18.36
N CYS A 715 -24.76 -2.16 17.85
CA CYS A 715 -23.52 -1.54 17.34
C CYS A 715 -22.47 -1.38 18.45
N ARG A 716 -22.90 -0.94 19.64
CA ARG A 716 -21.99 -0.61 20.75
C ARG A 716 -21.53 -1.82 21.55
N PHE A 717 -22.41 -2.78 21.79
CA PHE A 717 -22.16 -3.89 22.71
C PHE A 717 -22.17 -5.27 22.03
N GLY A 718 -22.47 -5.33 20.72
CA GLY A 718 -22.45 -6.59 19.97
C GLY A 718 -23.37 -7.64 20.60
N LEU A 719 -22.82 -8.83 20.86
CA LEU A 719 -23.54 -9.95 21.47
C LEU A 719 -23.96 -9.70 22.94
N ASP A 720 -23.29 -8.77 23.63
CA ASP A 720 -23.57 -8.39 25.01
C ASP A 720 -24.65 -7.29 25.12
N ALA A 721 -25.26 -6.91 24.00
CA ALA A 721 -26.34 -5.93 23.95
C ALA A 721 -27.59 -6.38 24.71
N ILE A 722 -28.39 -5.40 25.16
CA ILE A 722 -29.76 -5.62 25.63
C ILE A 722 -30.72 -5.30 24.48
N TYR A 723 -31.54 -6.28 24.12
CA TYR A 723 -32.63 -6.17 23.15
C TYR A 723 -33.92 -5.85 23.88
N VAL A 724 -34.67 -4.87 23.38
CA VAL A 724 -36.03 -4.58 23.83
C VAL A 724 -37.00 -5.11 22.79
N ASP A 725 -37.91 -6.00 23.18
CA ASP A 725 -38.98 -6.42 22.29
C ASP A 725 -40.00 -5.29 22.13
N PRO A 726 -40.29 -4.82 20.90
CA PRO A 726 -41.21 -3.70 20.72
C PRO A 726 -42.67 -4.04 21.05
N GLY A 727 -43.05 -5.32 21.04
CA GLY A 727 -44.43 -5.75 21.30
C GLY A 727 -44.73 -5.87 22.79
N SER A 728 -43.83 -6.48 23.57
CA SER A 728 -44.02 -6.66 25.01
C SER A 728 -43.38 -5.57 25.87
N GLY A 729 -42.38 -4.85 25.33
CA GLY A 729 -41.53 -3.93 26.10
C GLY A 729 -40.52 -4.64 27.00
N GLU A 730 -40.39 -5.97 26.92
CA GLU A 730 -39.45 -6.73 27.75
C GLU A 730 -38.00 -6.53 27.28
N HIS A 731 -37.10 -6.47 28.26
CA HIS A 731 -35.65 -6.36 28.05
C HIS A 731 -35.02 -7.74 28.19
N LEU A 732 -34.26 -8.17 27.19
CA LEU A 732 -33.59 -9.47 27.16
C LEU A 732 -32.14 -9.31 26.68
N PRO A 733 -31.18 -10.07 27.21
CA PRO A 733 -29.86 -10.16 26.61
C PRO A 733 -29.96 -10.64 25.15
N LEU A 734 -29.36 -9.91 24.21
CA LEU A 734 -29.47 -10.20 22.78
C LEU A 734 -28.98 -11.60 22.44
N ARG A 735 -27.92 -12.08 23.10
CA ARG A 735 -27.43 -13.46 22.99
C ARG A 735 -28.50 -14.51 23.32
N GLU A 736 -29.33 -14.28 24.33
CA GLU A 736 -30.36 -15.23 24.74
C GLU A 736 -31.47 -15.27 23.69
N HIS A 737 -31.87 -14.09 23.19
CA HIS A 737 -32.83 -14.01 22.09
C HIS A 737 -32.29 -14.62 20.79
N LEU A 738 -30.97 -14.51 20.52
CA LEU A 738 -30.32 -15.20 19.41
C LEU A 738 -30.43 -16.72 19.56
N LEU A 739 -30.11 -17.27 20.74
CA LEU A 739 -30.21 -18.72 21.00
C LEU A 739 -31.63 -19.25 20.83
N GLN A 740 -32.63 -18.52 21.36
CA GLN A 740 -34.05 -18.82 21.17
C GLN A 740 -34.45 -18.77 19.68
N SER A 741 -33.88 -17.81 18.92
CA SER A 741 -34.13 -17.73 17.48
C SER A 741 -33.55 -18.94 16.74
N PHE A 742 -32.36 -19.42 17.09
CA PHE A 742 -31.78 -20.61 16.47
C PHE A 742 -32.60 -21.88 16.74
N GLU A 743 -33.15 -22.02 17.95
CA GLU A 743 -34.05 -23.14 18.29
C GLU A 743 -35.32 -23.11 17.45
N ARG A 744 -35.93 -21.93 17.33
CA ARG A 744 -37.13 -21.73 16.51
C ARG A 744 -36.90 -22.02 15.03
N LEU A 745 -35.70 -21.72 14.54
CA LEU A 745 -35.32 -21.86 13.13
C LEU A 745 -34.77 -23.25 12.78
N ALA A 746 -34.62 -24.16 13.75
CA ALA A 746 -33.95 -25.45 13.54
C ALA A 746 -34.59 -26.31 12.43
N SER A 747 -35.92 -26.38 12.38
CA SER A 747 -36.64 -27.16 11.35
C SER A 747 -36.53 -26.54 9.95
N TYR A 748 -36.53 -25.19 9.88
CA TYR A 748 -36.31 -24.46 8.64
C TYR A 748 -34.89 -24.67 8.13
N ALA A 749 -33.89 -24.64 9.02
CA ALA A 749 -32.50 -24.89 8.67
C ALA A 749 -32.26 -26.31 8.13
N GLN A 750 -32.95 -27.33 8.65
CA GLN A 750 -32.90 -28.68 8.09
C GLN A 750 -33.49 -28.74 6.68
N THR A 751 -34.61 -28.05 6.45
CA THR A 751 -35.29 -28.04 5.15
C THR A 751 -34.50 -27.28 4.08
N LEU A 752 -33.78 -26.23 4.48
CA LEU A 752 -33.04 -25.33 3.59
C LEU A 752 -31.54 -25.67 3.47
N ASP A 753 -31.08 -26.78 4.08
CA ASP A 753 -29.67 -27.14 4.16
C ASP A 753 -28.79 -26.01 4.76
N ALA A 754 -29.31 -25.36 5.79
CA ALA A 754 -28.69 -24.23 6.49
C ALA A 754 -28.17 -24.60 7.91
N THR A 755 -28.28 -25.88 8.30
CA THR A 755 -27.94 -26.36 9.65
C THR A 755 -26.49 -26.04 10.04
N ALA A 756 -25.53 -26.25 9.15
CA ALA A 756 -24.12 -25.97 9.42
C ALA A 756 -23.84 -24.47 9.64
N GLY A 757 -24.47 -23.61 8.84
CA GLY A 757 -24.36 -22.15 8.99
C GLY A 757 -24.93 -21.66 10.32
N LEU A 758 -26.12 -22.14 10.71
CA LEU A 758 -26.71 -21.79 12.00
C LEU A 758 -25.89 -22.33 13.18
N ALA A 759 -25.32 -23.53 13.07
CA ALA A 759 -24.46 -24.09 14.11
C ALA A 759 -23.21 -23.23 14.34
N LEU A 760 -22.56 -22.76 13.26
CA LEU A 760 -21.41 -21.85 13.34
C LEU A 760 -21.76 -20.56 14.08
N LEU A 761 -22.90 -19.95 13.74
CA LEU A 761 -23.34 -18.72 14.42
C LEU A 761 -23.72 -18.97 15.88
N ARG A 762 -24.41 -20.09 16.17
CA ARG A 762 -24.76 -20.51 17.53
C ARG A 762 -23.52 -20.67 18.41
N GLU A 763 -22.50 -21.38 17.93
CA GLU A 763 -21.23 -21.56 18.65
C GLU A 763 -20.56 -20.20 18.96
N SER A 764 -20.59 -19.27 18.01
CA SER A 764 -20.11 -17.89 18.20
C SER A 764 -20.86 -17.18 19.32
N VAL A 765 -22.19 -17.34 19.40
CA VAL A 765 -23.03 -16.73 20.45
C VAL A 765 -22.80 -17.37 21.81
N GLU A 766 -22.73 -18.70 21.88
CA GLU A 766 -22.47 -19.46 23.12
C GLU A 766 -21.11 -19.10 23.74
N ARG A 767 -20.11 -18.80 22.91
CA ARG A 767 -18.79 -18.34 23.36
C ARG A 767 -18.68 -16.83 23.59
N SER A 768 -19.73 -16.06 23.29
CA SER A 768 -19.70 -14.60 23.22
C SER A 768 -18.51 -14.06 22.40
N HIS A 769 -18.28 -14.68 21.23
CA HIS A 769 -17.11 -14.42 20.39
C HIS A 769 -17.52 -14.15 18.94
N ASN A 770 -17.29 -12.92 18.49
CA ASN A 770 -17.46 -12.47 17.10
C ASN A 770 -16.13 -11.91 16.55
N ASP A 771 -16.15 -11.45 15.30
CA ASP A 771 -14.94 -10.93 14.64
C ASP A 771 -14.42 -9.66 15.34
N ALA A 772 -15.27 -8.80 15.89
CA ALA A 772 -14.87 -7.63 16.67
C ALA A 772 -14.09 -8.01 17.95
N ARG A 773 -14.56 -9.00 18.71
CA ARG A 773 -13.84 -9.56 19.87
C ARG A 773 -12.49 -10.14 19.45
N TRP A 774 -12.46 -10.93 18.38
CA TRP A 774 -11.22 -11.50 17.85
C TRP A 774 -10.19 -10.43 17.47
N LEU A 775 -10.63 -9.35 16.79
CA LEU A 775 -9.75 -8.23 16.42
C LEU A 775 -9.15 -7.54 17.65
N ARG A 776 -9.93 -7.38 18.73
CA ARG A 776 -9.42 -6.83 20.00
C ARG A 776 -8.41 -7.74 20.68
N GLU A 777 -8.64 -9.05 20.70
CA GLU A 777 -7.68 -10.04 21.22
C GLU A 777 -6.35 -10.00 20.45
N GLN A 778 -6.42 -9.90 19.12
CA GLN A 778 -5.22 -9.74 18.29
C GLN A 778 -4.52 -8.42 18.57
N GLN A 779 -5.25 -7.32 18.77
CA GLN A 779 -4.63 -6.04 19.10
C GLN A 779 -3.98 -6.06 20.49
N GLN A 780 -4.61 -6.70 21.48
CA GLN A 780 -4.04 -6.83 22.83
C GLN A 780 -2.71 -7.60 22.82
N SER A 781 -2.61 -8.65 22.00
CA SER A 781 -1.38 -9.45 21.88
C SER A 781 -0.33 -8.81 20.97
N ALA A 782 -0.74 -8.23 19.83
CA ALA A 782 0.17 -7.70 18.82
C ALA A 782 0.63 -6.26 19.10
N GLN A 783 -0.16 -5.47 19.82
CA GLN A 783 0.19 -4.08 20.09
C GLN A 783 -0.04 -3.15 18.88
N TRP A 784 -0.30 -3.70 17.69
CA TRP A 784 -0.11 -3.05 16.40
C TRP A 784 -1.21 -3.41 15.40
N LEU A 785 -1.95 -2.40 14.94
CA LEU A 785 -3.10 -2.63 14.07
C LEU A 785 -2.72 -3.16 12.69
N GLY A 786 -1.54 -2.82 12.15
CA GLY A 786 -1.05 -3.42 10.91
C GLY A 786 -0.89 -4.94 11.03
N GLU A 787 -0.47 -5.45 12.19
CA GLU A 787 -0.37 -6.89 12.43
C GLU A 787 -1.75 -7.53 12.57
N VAL A 788 -2.71 -6.84 13.18
CA VAL A 788 -4.11 -7.27 13.25
C VAL A 788 -4.69 -7.42 11.83
N VAL A 789 -4.49 -6.43 10.95
CA VAL A 789 -4.94 -6.50 9.55
C VAL A 789 -4.26 -7.63 8.79
N ARG A 790 -2.95 -7.86 9.02
CA ARG A 790 -2.25 -9.02 8.44
C ARG A 790 -2.89 -10.34 8.84
N GLN A 791 -3.22 -10.50 10.12
CA GLN A 791 -3.86 -11.72 10.60
C GLN A 791 -5.29 -11.85 10.08
N ALA A 792 -6.04 -10.76 9.96
CA ALA A 792 -7.34 -10.73 9.30
C ALA A 792 -7.25 -11.19 7.83
N GLY A 793 -6.28 -10.67 7.06
CA GLY A 793 -6.03 -11.13 5.68
C GLY A 793 -5.61 -12.60 5.60
N ARG A 794 -4.95 -13.14 6.63
CA ARG A 794 -4.68 -14.58 6.73
C ARG A 794 -5.93 -15.40 7.02
N ARG A 795 -6.85 -14.92 7.86
CA ARG A 795 -8.15 -15.59 8.07
C ARG A 795 -8.98 -15.59 6.79
N PHE A 796 -9.01 -14.48 6.07
CA PHE A 796 -9.70 -14.41 4.78
C PHE A 796 -9.10 -15.38 3.76
N ARG A 797 -7.76 -15.56 3.74
CA ARG A 797 -7.10 -16.53 2.86
C ARG A 797 -7.34 -17.99 3.27
N ALA A 798 -7.44 -18.28 4.56
CA ALA A 798 -7.41 -19.65 5.06
C ALA A 798 -8.59 -20.46 4.50
N GLU A 799 -8.30 -21.66 4.00
CA GLU A 799 -9.31 -22.69 3.83
C GLU A 799 -9.81 -23.06 5.24
N ALA A 800 -11.14 -23.16 5.42
CA ALA A 800 -11.71 -23.66 6.66
C ALA A 800 -11.00 -24.97 7.05
N ARG A 801 -10.38 -24.99 8.24
CA ARG A 801 -9.76 -26.18 8.80
C ARG A 801 -10.81 -27.13 9.33
#